data_AF-A0A6L2Q1C6-F1
#
_entry.id   AF-A0A6L2Q1C6-F1
#
_cell.length_a   1.000
_cell.length_b   1.000
_cell.length_c   1.000
_cell.angle_alpha   90.00
_cell.angle_beta   90.00
_cell.angle_gamma   90.00
#
_symmetry.space_group_name_H-M   'P 1'
#
loop_
_entity.id
_entity.type
_entity.pdbx_description
1 polymer ?
#
loop_
_entity_poly.entity_id
_entity_poly.type
_entity_poly.pdbx_seq_one_letter_code
_entity_poly.pdbx_strand_id
1 'polypeptide(L)'
;MAANFILGTWEVVGCISQAGNTEKTGIEGTLFCLDESGDVIWTVPEEAEAIPLFSCETYEIYSTSVSQGLVLSFGAYAGHLIEFRVDHREPQDVMVLMCEGWYQLHCKRVAASDPEPLTDSSFSLLPALEDGYFSDLSITASNSKQFPVHTCILRLSAPELDWSHQPPPLSGLPEDVLGTILHFLYAECLPANLGEQTARDCIAAAASLPGLERLVQMCELYLKNTALKQQIIGIVSDMHACASQIIKHFSTKMSPGEHSADSLNSNPAKLCFVVKQSVREAAVAAVKLLLLCDLFTKRKTELSHEERHEIIRYAKSRLPIFMSQLHRFLQGVKSTFSSMSPSQRQEVATYLVPEIETILDTVSALIVEVKLALEQIILAHSPLEGCRSQKGNMGEVLGKSLRNVLHIRELGSLRDFHQRITFSFVQLLQKKESFNDMTSANKVRSVARNLEQLIAELPIFLLRLEEVTAALDDKLEWKEFKFYFKIGTSKVSGVLQKLMTHSSTLQDVLVQLCELVQRETFTQSLFSLGLLDPAQYGGSAAENNHTGRGHTHSTPKQHGYKLNLVESLCVPPMSRASLLSKSAIQLLRSGQATDMVFEVVTSQDAPDCVIDHTQGQTVEALPAEQQQEAEEVCSIQAHRVIVAARCDWFRRALLSGMREAIDRKIVIHDASPFLFSTFVNYLYSGQLETKELSVDQLADLMLLSDRYEVDSLKQACEQGLKRHIDEDSVLYFLSMGDQFNAKLLRSACLNFISLNPDIMDSELFEELPQNLQEEIVIGVKPRKYQTTEKLLPFLECPSPETPTSVSSSLADIEEMASNIHINSRQVEASDSSSLEELPLTQDSARLESCLVQLRDIVGEQVSREELVQACSFITLH
;
A
#
# COMPACT_ATOMS: atom_id res chain seq x y z
N MET A 1 18.13 -7.42 9.38
CA MET A 1 18.84 -7.23 10.67
C MET A 1 18.79 -5.78 11.12
N ALA A 2 19.62 -4.86 10.60
CA ALA A 2 19.69 -3.49 11.14
C ALA A 2 18.39 -2.64 11.03
N ALA A 3 17.43 -3.00 10.18
CA ALA A 3 16.13 -2.32 10.10
C ALA A 3 15.13 -2.78 11.18
N ASN A 4 15.24 -4.02 11.67
CA ASN A 4 14.19 -4.66 12.46
C ASN A 4 14.02 -4.04 13.86
N PHE A 5 15.05 -3.41 14.44
CA PHE A 5 14.96 -2.85 15.79
C PHE A 5 14.13 -1.56 15.88
N ILE A 6 13.90 -0.89 14.75
CA ILE A 6 13.11 0.36 14.67
C ILE A 6 11.60 0.07 14.66
N LEU A 7 11.19 -1.18 14.40
CA LEU A 7 9.79 -1.60 14.38
C LEU A 7 9.12 -1.52 15.77
N GLY A 8 7.80 -1.39 15.77
CA GLY A 8 6.94 -1.39 16.96
C GLY A 8 6.45 0.00 17.38
N THR A 9 5.88 0.08 18.58
CA THR A 9 5.29 1.30 19.14
C THR A 9 6.28 2.08 20.00
N TRP A 10 6.36 3.38 19.75
CA TRP A 10 7.24 4.33 20.41
C TRP A 10 6.45 5.49 21.00
N GLU A 11 6.77 5.91 22.22
CA GLU A 11 6.25 7.09 22.89
C GLU A 11 7.26 8.23 22.78
N VAL A 12 6.84 9.42 22.36
CA VAL A 12 7.65 10.64 22.49
C VAL A 12 7.64 11.07 23.96
N VAL A 13 8.76 10.90 24.66
CA VAL A 13 8.90 11.23 26.09
C VAL A 13 9.44 12.65 26.31
N GLY A 14 10.08 13.24 25.30
CA GLY A 14 10.51 14.63 25.34
C GLY A 14 11.06 15.14 24.00
N CYS A 15 10.98 16.45 23.78
CA CYS A 15 11.54 17.13 22.63
C CYS A 15 12.55 18.19 23.08
N ILE A 16 13.84 17.99 22.79
CA ILE A 16 14.92 18.94 23.12
C ILE A 16 15.20 19.83 21.91
N SER A 17 15.30 21.14 22.12
CA SER A 17 15.73 22.09 21.09
C SER A 17 17.25 22.32 21.14
N GLN A 18 17.83 22.80 20.03
CA GLN A 18 19.26 23.14 19.93
C GLN A 18 19.76 24.13 21.01
N ALA A 19 18.86 24.88 21.67
CA ALA A 19 19.16 25.76 22.79
C ALA A 19 19.31 25.06 24.17
N GLY A 20 19.11 23.73 24.25
CA GLY A 20 19.32 22.92 25.46
C GLY A 20 18.18 22.96 26.49
N ASN A 21 17.14 23.77 26.29
CA ASN A 21 15.99 23.83 27.21
C ASN A 21 15.10 22.59 27.09
N THR A 22 14.77 21.99 28.23
CA THR A 22 13.83 20.89 28.44
C THR A 22 12.57 21.38 29.16
N GLU A 23 11.74 22.17 28.45
CA GLU A 23 10.38 22.51 28.89
C GLU A 23 9.36 21.63 28.14
N LYS A 24 8.24 21.28 28.80
CA LYS A 24 7.20 20.44 28.20
C LYS A 24 6.66 21.07 26.92
N THR A 25 6.73 20.35 25.81
CA THR A 25 6.23 20.79 24.51
C THR A 25 4.75 20.52 24.31
N GLY A 26 4.14 19.64 25.12
CA GLY A 26 2.76 19.17 24.92
C GLY A 26 2.64 18.11 23.83
N ILE A 27 3.76 17.65 23.28
CA ILE A 27 3.87 16.51 22.36
C ILE A 27 4.24 15.24 23.14
N GLU A 28 4.70 15.39 24.40
CA GLU A 28 4.99 14.28 25.30
C GLU A 28 3.75 13.38 25.47
N GLY A 29 3.92 12.07 25.32
CA GLY A 29 2.83 11.09 25.31
C GLY A 29 2.23 10.82 23.93
N THR A 30 2.72 11.45 22.86
CA THR A 30 2.38 11.05 21.48
C THR A 30 2.97 9.67 21.18
N LEU A 31 2.12 8.72 20.77
CA LEU A 31 2.57 7.40 20.33
C LEU A 31 2.67 7.35 18.81
N PHE A 32 3.65 6.61 18.30
CA PHE A 32 3.70 6.21 16.89
C PHE A 32 4.10 4.75 16.74
N CYS A 33 3.40 4.03 15.86
CA CYS A 33 3.72 2.65 15.50
C CYS A 33 4.37 2.60 14.11
N LEU A 34 5.53 1.95 14.02
CA LEU A 34 6.25 1.69 12.78
C LEU A 34 6.08 0.22 12.40
N ASP A 35 5.32 -0.06 11.34
CA ASP A 35 4.98 -1.42 10.92
C ASP A 35 5.96 -2.01 9.89
N GLU A 36 5.95 -3.34 9.74
CA GLU A 36 6.81 -4.02 8.77
C GLU A 36 6.50 -3.57 7.33
N SER A 37 5.24 -3.24 7.01
CA SER A 37 4.82 -2.83 5.67
C SER A 37 5.28 -1.42 5.25
N GLY A 38 5.71 -0.59 6.20
CA GLY A 38 6.18 0.79 5.98
C GLY A 38 5.15 1.90 6.15
N ASP A 39 4.02 1.64 6.80
CA ASP A 39 3.12 2.68 7.28
C ASP A 39 3.52 3.20 8.67
N VAL A 40 2.97 4.36 9.03
CA VAL A 40 3.08 4.98 10.34
C VAL A 40 1.68 5.33 10.83
N ILE A 41 1.35 4.86 12.04
CA ILE A 41 0.12 5.22 12.74
C ILE A 41 0.49 6.11 13.93
N TRP A 42 -0.04 7.34 13.97
CA TRP A 42 0.14 8.29 15.07
C TRP A 42 -1.08 8.29 15.98
N THR A 43 -0.86 8.20 17.30
CA THR A 43 -1.87 8.45 18.33
C THR A 43 -1.45 9.70 19.10
N VAL A 44 -2.12 10.81 18.82
CA VAL A 44 -1.79 12.15 19.34
C VAL A 44 -2.76 12.51 20.48
N PRO A 45 -2.30 13.01 21.63
CA PRO A 45 -3.18 13.47 22.72
C PRO A 45 -4.07 14.64 22.29
N GLU A 46 -5.30 14.72 22.81
CA GLU A 46 -6.27 15.79 22.47
C GLU A 46 -5.77 17.21 22.81
N GLU A 47 -4.79 17.34 23.70
CA GLU A 47 -4.17 18.61 24.11
C GLU A 47 -3.07 19.12 23.15
N ALA A 48 -2.64 18.30 22.18
CA ALA A 48 -1.50 18.61 21.30
C ALA A 48 -1.92 19.31 19.98
N GLU A 49 -1.21 20.37 19.57
CA GLU A 49 -1.46 21.03 18.28
C GLU A 49 -1.17 20.11 17.09
N ALA A 50 -1.91 20.29 15.99
CA ALA A 50 -1.64 19.62 14.72
C ALA A 50 -0.28 20.08 14.13
N ILE A 51 0.72 19.21 14.19
CA ILE A 51 2.06 19.39 13.61
C ILE A 51 2.16 18.60 12.29
N PRO A 52 2.84 19.12 11.23
CA PRO A 52 2.98 18.44 9.94
C PRO A 52 3.38 16.96 10.00
N LEU A 53 4.25 16.59 10.95
CA LEU A 53 4.75 15.23 11.16
C LEU A 53 3.62 14.19 11.36
N PHE A 54 2.56 14.53 12.08
CA PHE A 54 1.46 13.60 12.38
C PHE A 54 0.58 13.28 11.16
N SER A 55 0.78 13.96 10.03
CA SER A 55 0.10 13.68 8.77
C SER A 55 0.85 12.69 7.86
N CYS A 56 2.09 12.36 8.21
CA CYS A 56 2.93 11.42 7.49
C CYS A 56 2.48 9.99 7.77
N GLU A 57 2.14 9.25 6.71
CA GLU A 57 1.55 7.91 6.84
C GLU A 57 2.49 6.76 6.48
N THR A 58 3.68 7.07 5.96
CA THR A 58 4.65 6.06 5.50
C THR A 58 6.07 6.49 5.82
N TYR A 59 6.92 5.51 6.04
CA TYR A 59 8.33 5.72 6.33
C TYR A 59 9.23 4.78 5.51
N GLU A 60 10.42 5.26 5.22
CA GLU A 60 11.53 4.50 4.65
C GLU A 60 12.73 4.58 5.58
N ILE A 61 13.60 3.56 5.53
CA ILE A 61 14.88 3.54 6.25
C ILE A 61 15.98 3.26 5.23
N TYR A 62 16.97 4.14 5.15
CA TYR A 62 18.20 3.91 4.39
C TYR A 62 19.45 4.09 5.25
N SER A 63 20.52 3.41 4.83
CA SER A 63 21.85 3.51 5.43
C SER A 63 22.72 4.38 4.53
N THR A 64 23.12 5.56 5.00
CA THR A 64 23.96 6.47 4.21
C THR A 64 25.41 5.98 4.16
N SER A 65 25.99 5.83 2.97
CA SER A 65 27.38 5.39 2.80
C SER A 65 28.43 6.33 3.44
N VAL A 66 28.11 7.62 3.54
CA VAL A 66 29.00 8.68 4.05
C VAL A 66 29.03 8.78 5.58
N SER A 67 28.07 8.19 6.28
CA SER A 67 28.03 8.20 7.75
C SER A 67 27.30 6.98 8.28
N GLN A 68 27.93 6.20 9.16
CA GLN A 68 27.42 4.95 9.74
C GLN A 68 26.24 5.20 10.71
N GLY A 69 25.10 5.63 10.18
CA GLY A 69 23.89 5.92 10.91
C GLY A 69 22.67 5.74 10.02
N LEU A 70 21.59 5.25 10.62
CA LEU A 70 20.32 5.05 9.93
C LEU A 70 19.58 6.38 9.80
N VAL A 71 19.01 6.62 8.63
CA VAL A 71 18.10 7.75 8.40
C VAL A 71 16.68 7.18 8.32
N LEU A 72 15.79 7.74 9.15
CA LEU A 72 14.37 7.43 9.20
C LEU A 72 13.60 8.59 8.54
N SER A 73 13.02 8.35 7.38
CA SER A 73 12.46 9.40 6.54
C SER A 73 10.95 9.26 6.43
N PHE A 74 10.21 10.22 6.98
CA PHE A 74 8.75 10.24 7.02
C PHE A 74 8.17 11.01 5.83
N GLY A 75 7.23 10.38 5.12
CA GLY A 75 6.68 10.91 3.88
C GLY A 75 5.40 11.75 4.05
N ALA A 76 5.40 12.93 3.40
CA ALA A 76 4.23 13.66 2.90
C ALA A 76 3.31 14.41 3.90
N TYR A 77 3.82 15.53 4.42
CA TYR A 77 3.02 16.77 4.48
C TYR A 77 3.34 17.63 3.24
N ALA A 78 2.34 18.06 2.47
CA ALA A 78 2.47 18.93 1.30
C ALA A 78 3.56 18.52 0.25
N GLY A 79 3.83 17.21 0.11
CA GLY A 79 4.85 16.68 -0.82
C GLY A 79 6.29 16.70 -0.27
N HIS A 80 6.52 17.12 0.96
CA HIS A 80 7.86 17.13 1.58
C HIS A 80 8.23 15.80 2.23
N LEU A 81 9.54 15.63 2.37
CA LEU A 81 10.17 14.59 3.19
C LEU A 81 10.61 15.21 4.52
N ILE A 82 10.44 14.50 5.63
CA ILE A 82 10.98 14.87 6.94
C ILE A 82 11.97 13.79 7.35
N GLU A 83 13.26 14.11 7.26
CA GLU A 83 14.37 13.20 7.56
C GLU A 83 14.79 13.33 9.04
N PHE A 84 14.89 12.19 9.73
CA PHE A 84 15.48 12.13 11.06
C PHE A 84 16.70 11.21 11.02
N ARG A 85 17.86 11.70 11.46
CA ARG A 85 18.98 10.80 11.75
C ARG A 85 18.72 10.11 13.07
N VAL A 86 18.78 8.78 13.07
CA VAL A 86 18.61 7.96 14.27
C VAL A 86 19.96 7.90 15.01
N ASP A 87 20.03 8.49 16.20
CA ASP A 87 21.09 8.21 17.17
C ASP A 87 20.57 7.16 18.14
N HIS A 88 21.17 5.97 18.12
CA HIS A 88 20.87 4.89 19.04
C HIS A 88 22.07 4.66 19.96
N ARG A 89 21.91 5.12 21.19
CA ARG A 89 22.82 4.84 22.31
C ARG A 89 22.05 3.91 23.25
N GLU A 90 22.66 2.78 23.58
CA GLU A 90 22.02 1.70 24.35
C GLU A 90 21.36 2.26 25.64
N PRO A 91 20.16 1.78 26.02
CA PRO A 91 19.55 0.48 25.69
C PRO A 91 18.56 0.47 24.50
N GLN A 92 18.15 -0.73 24.09
CA GLN A 92 17.24 -1.05 22.96
C GLN A 92 15.83 -0.40 23.04
N ASP A 93 15.47 0.16 24.20
CA ASP A 93 14.19 0.83 24.46
C ASP A 93 14.24 2.35 24.27
N VAL A 94 15.35 2.92 23.79
CA VAL A 94 15.48 4.36 23.54
C VAL A 94 15.96 4.63 22.12
N MET A 95 15.27 5.57 21.45
CA MET A 95 15.60 6.03 20.10
C MET A 95 15.58 7.56 20.08
N VAL A 96 16.69 8.18 19.68
CA VAL A 96 16.77 9.64 19.52
C VAL A 96 16.66 9.99 18.05
N LEU A 97 15.56 10.64 17.67
CA LEU A 97 15.33 11.10 16.30
C LEU A 97 15.77 12.55 16.16
N MET A 98 16.85 12.79 15.41
CA MET A 98 17.43 14.12 15.21
C MET A 98 16.94 14.75 13.91
N CYS A 99 16.05 15.75 14.02
CA CYS A 99 15.49 16.49 12.88
C CYS A 99 16.47 17.58 12.43
N GLU A 100 17.35 17.26 11.48
CA GLU A 100 18.22 18.19 10.75
C GLU A 100 19.07 19.17 11.62
N GLY A 101 19.33 18.81 12.88
CA GLY A 101 20.12 19.62 13.84
C GLY A 101 19.31 20.57 14.73
N TRP A 102 18.01 20.78 14.45
CA TRP A 102 17.17 21.76 15.15
C TRP A 102 16.55 21.21 16.45
N TYR A 103 16.08 19.97 16.40
CA TYR A 103 15.36 19.31 17.49
C TYR A 103 15.73 17.82 17.60
N GLN A 104 15.68 17.30 18.82
CA GLN A 104 15.89 15.89 19.15
C GLN A 104 14.63 15.35 19.84
N LEU A 105 13.94 14.39 19.20
CA LEU A 105 12.81 13.69 19.81
C LEU A 105 13.33 12.45 20.54
N HIS A 106 13.22 12.46 21.86
CA HIS A 106 13.55 11.32 22.71
C HIS A 106 12.35 10.38 22.75
N CYS A 107 12.45 9.32 21.96
CA CYS A 107 11.42 8.29 21.85
C CYS A 107 11.79 7.12 22.76
N LYS A 108 10.86 6.65 23.59
CA LYS A 108 11.00 5.41 24.36
C LYS A 108 10.15 4.35 23.70
N ARG A 109 10.64 3.10 23.63
CA ARG A 109 9.82 1.97 23.22
C ARG A 109 8.70 1.80 24.24
N VAL A 110 7.45 1.81 23.77
CA VAL A 110 6.35 1.25 24.54
C VAL A 110 6.53 -0.26 24.44
N ALA A 111 7.19 -0.85 25.45
CA ALA A 111 7.09 -2.28 25.68
C ALA A 111 5.60 -2.64 25.66
N ALA A 112 5.22 -3.65 24.88
CA ALA A 112 3.82 -3.91 24.60
C ALA A 112 3.08 -4.33 25.87
N SER A 113 2.46 -3.35 26.53
CA SER A 113 1.10 -3.53 27.00
C SER A 113 0.27 -3.75 25.73
N ASP A 114 0.23 -5.00 25.26
CA ASP A 114 -0.73 -5.40 24.24
C ASP A 114 -2.10 -4.89 24.73
N PRO A 115 -2.84 -4.08 23.93
CA PRO A 115 -4.28 -4.01 24.09
C PRO A 115 -4.78 -5.39 23.66
N GLU A 116 -4.74 -6.33 24.62
CA GLU A 116 -4.63 -7.76 24.34
C GLU A 116 -5.62 -8.21 23.28
N PRO A 117 -5.18 -8.99 22.28
CA PRO A 117 -6.12 -9.65 21.41
C PRO A 117 -6.81 -10.76 22.22
N LEU A 118 -7.87 -10.35 22.93
CA LEU A 118 -9.24 -10.69 22.53
C LEU A 118 -9.22 -11.24 21.11
N THR A 119 -9.21 -12.55 21.00
CA THR A 119 -9.08 -13.25 19.72
C THR A 119 -10.43 -13.16 18.99
N ASP A 120 -10.52 -12.08 18.22
CA ASP A 120 -11.73 -11.47 17.69
C ASP A 120 -12.01 -11.98 16.27
N SER A 121 -13.04 -12.82 16.14
CA SER A 121 -13.48 -13.39 14.86
C SER A 121 -14.48 -12.47 14.15
N SER A 122 -14.69 -12.62 12.85
CA SER A 122 -15.79 -11.95 12.15
C SER A 122 -17.14 -12.50 12.60
N PHE A 123 -18.13 -11.63 12.88
CA PHE A 123 -19.45 -12.07 13.32
C PHE A 123 -20.43 -12.16 12.16
N SER A 124 -21.00 -13.35 11.93
CA SER A 124 -22.07 -13.59 10.97
C SER A 124 -23.03 -14.67 11.47
N LEU A 125 -24.28 -14.63 10.99
CA LEU A 125 -25.30 -15.67 11.13
C LEU A 125 -25.86 -16.11 9.76
N LEU A 126 -25.22 -15.72 8.65
CA LEU A 126 -25.67 -16.01 7.27
C LEU A 126 -26.04 -17.49 6.99
N PRO A 127 -25.36 -18.52 7.54
CA PRO A 127 -25.76 -19.91 7.31
C PRO A 127 -27.22 -20.22 7.67
N ALA A 128 -27.82 -19.49 8.62
CA ALA A 128 -29.24 -19.64 8.94
C ALA A 128 -30.18 -19.02 7.89
N LEU A 129 -29.76 -17.96 7.19
CA LEU A 129 -30.50 -17.36 6.09
C LEU A 129 -30.36 -18.17 4.79
N GLU A 130 -29.19 -18.76 4.56
CA GLU A 130 -28.87 -19.53 3.35
C GLU A 130 -29.53 -20.92 3.35
N ASP A 131 -29.49 -21.65 4.48
CA ASP A 131 -30.15 -22.95 4.61
C ASP A 131 -31.63 -22.85 5.04
N GLY A 132 -32.03 -21.76 5.72
CA GLY A 132 -33.41 -21.52 6.19
C GLY A 132 -33.90 -22.40 7.36
N TYR A 133 -33.00 -23.11 8.05
CA TYR A 133 -33.38 -24.04 9.14
C TYR A 133 -33.99 -23.33 10.35
N PHE A 134 -35.07 -23.90 10.90
CA PHE A 134 -35.79 -23.38 12.07
C PHE A 134 -36.49 -22.02 11.87
N SER A 135 -36.72 -21.61 10.63
CA SER A 135 -37.46 -20.38 10.30
C SER A 135 -38.89 -20.38 10.86
N ASP A 136 -39.24 -19.29 11.54
CA ASP A 136 -40.55 -19.06 12.16
C ASP A 136 -41.40 -18.02 11.41
N LEU A 137 -40.78 -17.28 10.48
CA LEU A 137 -41.38 -16.22 9.68
C LEU A 137 -41.00 -16.39 8.20
N SER A 138 -41.83 -15.88 7.29
CA SER A 138 -41.48 -15.78 5.87
C SER A 138 -41.89 -14.44 5.28
N ILE A 139 -40.97 -13.83 4.54
CA ILE A 139 -41.18 -12.57 3.82
C ILE A 139 -41.32 -12.88 2.33
N THR A 140 -42.33 -12.32 1.67
CA THR A 140 -42.62 -12.58 0.26
C THR A 140 -42.18 -11.40 -0.61
N ALA A 141 -41.31 -11.66 -1.59
CA ALA A 141 -40.86 -10.67 -2.58
C ALA A 141 -41.95 -10.35 -3.62
N SER A 142 -41.74 -9.28 -4.40
CA SER A 142 -42.67 -8.83 -5.45
C SER A 142 -42.97 -9.88 -6.53
N ASN A 143 -42.06 -10.81 -6.79
CA ASN A 143 -42.23 -11.93 -7.71
C ASN A 143 -42.85 -13.18 -7.06
N SER A 144 -43.40 -13.05 -5.85
CA SER A 144 -43.95 -14.14 -5.02
C SER A 144 -42.93 -15.18 -4.52
N LYS A 145 -41.62 -14.95 -4.66
CA LYS A 145 -40.61 -15.78 -3.98
C LYS A 145 -40.68 -15.56 -2.47
N GLN A 146 -40.72 -16.65 -1.72
CA GLN A 146 -40.70 -16.63 -0.26
C GLN A 146 -39.27 -16.80 0.27
N PHE A 147 -38.91 -15.97 1.25
CA PHE A 147 -37.66 -16.07 2.00
C PHE A 147 -37.98 -16.60 3.40
N PRO A 148 -37.45 -17.76 3.82
CA PRO A 148 -37.52 -18.23 5.20
C PRO A 148 -36.60 -17.37 6.08
N VAL A 149 -37.11 -16.81 7.16
CA VAL A 149 -36.37 -15.89 8.04
C VAL A 149 -36.70 -16.13 9.51
N HIS A 150 -35.93 -15.49 10.39
CA HIS A 150 -35.95 -15.78 11.83
C HIS A 150 -36.27 -14.52 12.64
N THR A 151 -37.44 -14.47 13.27
CA THR A 151 -37.88 -13.31 14.07
C THR A 151 -36.90 -13.00 15.20
N CYS A 152 -36.22 -14.03 15.73
CA CYS A 152 -35.12 -13.89 16.69
C CYS A 152 -33.99 -12.99 16.14
N ILE A 153 -33.41 -13.34 14.99
CA ILE A 153 -32.26 -12.62 14.41
C ILE A 153 -32.69 -11.24 13.87
N LEU A 154 -33.86 -11.16 13.24
CA LEU A 154 -34.41 -9.90 12.73
C LEU A 154 -34.60 -8.85 13.85
N ARG A 155 -34.94 -9.28 15.07
CA ARG A 155 -35.03 -8.40 16.26
C ARG A 155 -33.68 -8.00 16.85
N LEU A 156 -32.60 -8.78 16.63
CA LEU A 156 -31.25 -8.38 17.07
C LEU A 156 -30.71 -7.22 16.25
N SER A 157 -30.94 -7.26 14.93
CA SER A 157 -30.41 -6.30 13.96
C SER A 157 -31.35 -5.11 13.71
N ALA A 158 -32.66 -5.29 13.86
CA ALA A 158 -33.66 -4.23 13.72
C ALA A 158 -34.80 -4.38 14.77
N PRO A 159 -34.53 -4.07 16.06
CA PRO A 159 -35.52 -4.15 17.14
C PRO A 159 -36.66 -3.12 17.02
N GLU A 160 -36.46 -2.06 16.24
CA GLU A 160 -37.42 -0.96 16.04
C GLU A 160 -38.55 -1.31 15.04
N LEU A 161 -38.43 -2.43 14.32
CA LEU A 161 -39.42 -2.89 13.35
C LEU A 161 -40.39 -3.92 13.98
N ASP A 162 -41.69 -3.70 13.82
CA ASP A 162 -42.70 -4.67 14.25
C ASP A 162 -42.81 -5.85 13.26
N TRP A 163 -41.98 -6.85 13.48
CA TRP A 163 -41.98 -8.12 12.77
C TRP A 163 -43.24 -8.98 12.98
N SER A 164 -44.18 -8.59 13.85
CA SER A 164 -45.46 -9.30 14.04
C SER A 164 -46.58 -8.82 13.10
N HIS A 165 -46.38 -7.71 12.40
CA HIS A 165 -47.35 -7.15 11.45
C HIS A 165 -47.62 -8.09 10.25
N GLN A 166 -48.83 -8.00 9.67
CA GLN A 166 -49.19 -8.74 8.45
C GLN A 166 -49.67 -7.79 7.34
N PRO A 167 -49.03 -7.76 6.16
CA PRO A 167 -47.81 -8.49 5.81
C PRO A 167 -46.60 -8.01 6.63
N PRO A 168 -45.57 -8.86 6.84
CA PRO A 168 -44.35 -8.46 7.56
C PRO A 168 -43.62 -7.29 6.90
N PRO A 169 -42.81 -6.52 7.65
CA PRO A 169 -41.88 -5.54 7.08
C PRO A 169 -41.05 -6.14 5.93
N LEU A 170 -40.62 -5.29 4.98
CA LEU A 170 -39.89 -5.66 3.76
C LEU A 170 -40.68 -6.51 2.72
N SER A 171 -41.91 -6.94 3.00
CA SER A 171 -42.74 -7.68 2.03
C SER A 171 -43.05 -6.83 0.79
N GLY A 172 -43.04 -7.46 -0.39
CA GLY A 172 -43.33 -6.82 -1.67
C GLY A 172 -42.15 -6.07 -2.32
N LEU A 173 -40.97 -6.07 -1.72
CA LEU A 173 -39.74 -5.55 -2.34
C LEU A 173 -39.24 -6.45 -3.49
N PRO A 174 -38.43 -5.93 -4.43
CA PRO A 174 -37.72 -6.74 -5.42
C PRO A 174 -36.84 -7.82 -4.77
N GLU A 175 -36.66 -8.96 -5.45
CA GLU A 175 -35.91 -10.11 -4.91
C GLU A 175 -34.48 -9.73 -4.50
N ASP A 176 -33.74 -9.05 -5.37
CA ASP A 176 -32.34 -8.66 -5.13
C ASP A 176 -32.22 -7.65 -3.96
N VAL A 177 -33.22 -6.78 -3.82
CA VAL A 177 -33.30 -5.75 -2.76
C VAL A 177 -33.61 -6.41 -1.42
N LEU A 178 -34.62 -7.29 -1.37
CA LEU A 178 -34.96 -8.05 -0.17
C LEU A 178 -33.80 -8.95 0.27
N GLY A 179 -33.16 -9.66 -0.68
CA GLY A 179 -31.98 -10.48 -0.41
C GLY A 179 -30.80 -9.66 0.13
N THR A 180 -30.57 -8.46 -0.39
CA THR A 180 -29.52 -7.55 0.10
C THR A 180 -29.81 -7.06 1.52
N ILE A 181 -31.04 -6.65 1.82
CA ILE A 181 -31.43 -6.20 3.17
C ILE A 181 -31.34 -7.35 4.18
N LEU A 182 -31.80 -8.56 3.81
CA LEU A 182 -31.69 -9.75 4.67
C LEU A 182 -30.23 -10.17 4.89
N HIS A 183 -29.37 -10.12 3.86
CA HIS A 183 -27.94 -10.39 4.01
C HIS A 183 -27.28 -9.44 5.03
N PHE A 184 -27.58 -8.14 4.94
CA PHE A 184 -27.13 -7.15 5.93
C PHE A 184 -27.66 -7.45 7.34
N LEU A 185 -28.94 -7.80 7.50
CA LEU A 185 -29.53 -8.12 8.80
C LEU A 185 -28.93 -9.38 9.46
N TYR A 186 -28.19 -10.21 8.72
CA TYR A 186 -27.55 -11.44 9.21
C TYR A 186 -26.01 -11.38 9.30
N ALA A 187 -25.35 -10.35 8.75
CA ALA A 187 -23.89 -10.21 8.76
C ALA A 187 -23.34 -8.77 8.82
N GLU A 188 -24.19 -7.75 8.86
CA GLU A 188 -23.83 -6.32 8.91
C GLU A 188 -22.97 -5.80 7.73
N CYS A 189 -22.79 -6.61 6.68
CA CYS A 189 -22.07 -6.29 5.45
C CYS A 189 -23.00 -6.34 4.21
N LEU A 190 -22.44 -6.01 3.03
CA LEU A 190 -23.12 -6.08 1.74
C LEU A 190 -22.78 -7.38 0.98
N PRO A 191 -23.69 -7.92 0.16
CA PRO A 191 -23.37 -9.10 -0.65
C PRO A 191 -22.32 -8.77 -1.72
N ALA A 192 -21.29 -9.61 -1.85
CA ALA A 192 -20.12 -9.35 -2.71
C ALA A 192 -20.41 -9.14 -4.21
N ASN A 193 -21.59 -9.53 -4.69
CA ASN A 193 -22.06 -9.37 -6.06
C ASN A 193 -23.20 -8.33 -6.22
N LEU A 194 -23.32 -7.38 -5.28
CA LEU A 194 -24.32 -6.30 -5.33
C LEU A 194 -24.25 -5.52 -6.66
N GLY A 195 -25.41 -5.22 -7.25
CA GLY A 195 -25.51 -4.35 -8.43
C GLY A 195 -25.70 -2.89 -8.03
N GLU A 196 -25.16 -1.94 -8.81
CA GLU A 196 -25.38 -0.50 -8.54
C GLU A 196 -26.86 -0.11 -8.49
N GLN A 197 -27.69 -0.71 -9.34
CA GLN A 197 -29.13 -0.42 -9.34
C GLN A 197 -29.79 -0.97 -8.06
N THR A 198 -29.50 -2.22 -7.71
CA THR A 198 -29.92 -2.83 -6.44
C THR A 198 -29.51 -1.99 -5.24
N ALA A 199 -28.29 -1.44 -5.21
CA ALA A 199 -27.83 -0.55 -4.14
C ALA A 199 -28.67 0.75 -4.04
N ARG A 200 -29.03 1.37 -5.17
CA ARG A 200 -29.92 2.55 -5.21
C ARG A 200 -31.33 2.21 -4.74
N ASP A 201 -31.86 1.05 -5.15
CA ASP A 201 -33.18 0.58 -4.78
C ASP A 201 -33.24 0.16 -3.29
N CYS A 202 -32.15 -0.39 -2.75
CA CYS A 202 -31.97 -0.62 -1.31
C CYS A 202 -31.98 0.68 -0.51
N ILE A 203 -31.30 1.74 -0.97
CA ILE A 203 -31.36 3.06 -0.33
C ILE A 203 -32.80 3.58 -0.32
N ALA A 204 -33.50 3.52 -1.46
CA ALA A 204 -34.88 4.00 -1.59
C ALA A 204 -35.87 3.25 -0.69
N ALA A 205 -35.68 1.94 -0.47
CA ALA A 205 -36.48 1.15 0.47
C ALA A 205 -36.10 1.43 1.93
N ALA A 206 -34.82 1.31 2.27
CA ALA A 206 -34.31 1.35 3.64
C ALA A 206 -34.38 2.73 4.29
N ALA A 207 -34.26 3.83 3.52
CA ALA A 207 -34.33 5.19 4.06
C ALA A 207 -35.70 5.57 4.65
N SER A 208 -36.72 4.73 4.49
CA SER A 208 -38.05 4.89 5.11
C SER A 208 -38.25 4.06 6.39
N LEU A 209 -37.26 3.27 6.80
CA LEU A 209 -37.39 2.25 7.84
C LEU A 209 -36.39 2.48 9.00
N PRO A 210 -36.86 2.48 10.27
CA PRO A 210 -35.99 2.57 11.43
C PRO A 210 -35.05 1.35 11.53
N GLY A 211 -33.93 1.50 12.23
CA GLY A 211 -32.85 0.51 12.32
C GLY A 211 -31.96 0.32 11.07
N LEU A 212 -32.38 0.74 9.86
CA LEU A 212 -31.65 0.47 8.61
C LEU A 212 -30.71 1.60 8.13
N GLU A 213 -30.51 2.65 8.92
CA GLU A 213 -29.62 3.78 8.56
C GLU A 213 -28.20 3.34 8.17
N ARG A 214 -27.64 2.34 8.87
CA ARG A 214 -26.30 1.84 8.57
C ARG A 214 -26.22 1.14 7.21
N LEU A 215 -27.27 0.44 6.79
CA LEU A 215 -27.34 -0.13 5.44
C LEU A 215 -27.38 0.96 4.36
N VAL A 216 -28.12 2.04 4.59
CA VAL A 216 -28.15 3.20 3.67
C VAL A 216 -26.75 3.79 3.51
N GLN A 217 -26.03 4.04 4.61
CA GLN A 217 -24.63 4.52 4.60
C GLN A 217 -23.70 3.58 3.82
N MET A 218 -23.81 2.27 4.03
CA MET A 218 -22.99 1.26 3.35
C MET A 218 -23.28 1.21 1.85
N CYS A 219 -24.56 1.26 1.43
CA CYS A 219 -24.94 1.33 0.02
C CYS A 219 -24.50 2.63 -0.66
N GLU A 220 -24.55 3.77 0.03
CA GLU A 220 -24.00 5.03 -0.49
C GLU A 220 -22.48 4.95 -0.69
N LEU A 221 -21.75 4.41 0.29
CA LEU A 221 -20.31 4.25 0.21
C LEU A 221 -19.92 3.25 -0.88
N TYR A 222 -20.67 2.15 -1.02
CA TYR A 222 -20.52 1.20 -2.12
C TYR A 222 -20.65 1.88 -3.49
N LEU A 223 -21.64 2.76 -3.67
CA LEU A 223 -21.85 3.51 -4.91
C LEU A 223 -20.71 4.53 -5.16
N LYS A 224 -20.26 5.25 -4.13
CA LYS A 224 -19.13 6.19 -4.19
C LYS A 224 -17.83 5.46 -4.59
N ASN A 225 -17.52 4.33 -3.94
CA ASN A 225 -16.32 3.54 -4.17
C ASN A 225 -16.37 2.81 -5.53
N THR A 226 -17.54 2.36 -5.97
CA THR A 226 -17.73 1.78 -7.31
C THR A 226 -17.51 2.83 -8.40
N ALA A 227 -18.08 4.03 -8.26
CA ALA A 227 -17.84 5.14 -9.20
C ALA A 227 -16.36 5.53 -9.26
N LEU A 228 -15.69 5.65 -8.10
CA LEU A 228 -14.25 5.93 -8.02
C LEU A 228 -13.40 4.84 -8.70
N LYS A 229 -13.72 3.56 -8.47
CA LYS A 229 -13.07 2.42 -9.11
C LYS A 229 -13.18 2.48 -10.64
N GLN A 230 -14.36 2.81 -11.18
CA GLN A 230 -14.54 3.01 -12.62
C GLN A 230 -13.76 4.24 -13.13
N GLN A 231 -13.73 5.33 -12.37
CA GLN A 231 -12.96 6.53 -12.72
C GLN A 231 -11.45 6.25 -12.82
N ILE A 232 -10.87 5.55 -11.85
CA ILE A 232 -9.45 5.16 -11.82
C ILE A 232 -9.13 4.20 -12.98
N ILE A 233 -9.94 3.15 -13.18
CA ILE A 233 -9.75 2.19 -14.27
C ILE A 233 -9.87 2.89 -15.63
N GLY A 234 -10.81 3.83 -15.79
CA GLY A 234 -10.97 4.64 -17.00
C GLY A 234 -9.74 5.48 -17.31
N ILE A 235 -9.23 6.26 -16.33
CA ILE A 235 -8.05 7.11 -16.50
C ILE A 235 -6.81 6.28 -16.88
N VAL A 236 -6.56 5.15 -16.20
CA VAL A 236 -5.42 4.28 -16.49
C VAL A 236 -5.59 3.56 -17.84
N SER A 237 -6.82 3.18 -18.22
CA SER A 237 -7.12 2.64 -19.54
C SER A 237 -6.89 3.66 -20.65
N ASP A 238 -7.28 4.93 -20.45
CA ASP A 238 -7.02 6.02 -21.41
C ASP A 238 -5.52 6.23 -21.63
N MET A 239 -4.71 6.20 -20.56
CA MET A 239 -3.24 6.30 -20.65
C MET A 239 -2.65 5.13 -21.45
N HIS A 240 -3.04 3.89 -21.15
CA HIS A 240 -2.60 2.71 -21.91
C HIS A 240 -3.12 2.73 -23.37
N ALA A 241 -4.29 3.33 -23.64
CA ALA A 241 -4.82 3.50 -24.98
C ALA A 241 -4.00 4.52 -25.78
N CYS A 242 -3.64 5.66 -25.18
CA CYS A 242 -2.75 6.67 -25.79
C CYS A 242 -1.39 6.04 -26.14
N ALA A 243 -0.76 5.33 -25.20
CA ALA A 243 0.48 4.59 -25.46
C ALA A 243 0.33 3.55 -26.59
N SER A 244 -0.78 2.83 -26.64
CA SER A 244 -1.07 1.86 -27.71
C SER A 244 -1.29 2.51 -29.07
N GLN A 245 -1.88 3.72 -29.11
CA GLN A 245 -2.03 4.50 -30.35
C GLN A 245 -0.66 4.98 -30.87
N ILE A 246 0.19 5.53 -29.99
CA ILE A 246 1.58 5.88 -30.32
C ILE A 246 2.33 4.68 -30.92
N ILE A 247 2.30 3.52 -30.25
CA ILE A 247 2.91 2.28 -30.77
C ILE A 247 2.33 1.93 -32.15
N LYS A 248 1.00 1.99 -32.32
CA LYS A 248 0.33 1.69 -33.60
C LYS A 248 0.79 2.63 -34.73
N HIS A 249 1.01 3.90 -34.46
CA HIS A 249 1.50 4.85 -35.46
C HIS A 249 2.91 4.49 -35.98
N PHE A 250 3.82 4.03 -35.11
CA PHE A 250 5.19 3.62 -35.50
C PHE A 250 5.33 2.15 -35.95
N SER A 251 4.36 1.28 -35.68
CA SER A 251 4.43 -0.17 -35.98
C SER A 251 3.67 -0.60 -37.24
N THR A 252 3.32 0.32 -38.13
CA THR A 252 2.62 0.03 -39.40
C THR A 252 3.53 -0.66 -40.43
N LYS A 253 3.74 -1.98 -40.26
CA LYS A 253 4.33 -2.86 -41.28
C LYS A 253 3.28 -3.80 -41.88
N MET A 254 3.04 -3.60 -43.18
CA MET A 254 2.61 -4.56 -44.20
C MET A 254 1.64 -5.69 -43.79
N SER A 255 0.40 -5.61 -44.29
CA SER A 255 -0.25 -6.86 -44.74
C SER A 255 0.48 -7.38 -45.99
N PRO A 256 0.67 -8.70 -46.15
CA PRO A 256 1.39 -9.26 -47.30
C PRO A 256 0.53 -9.21 -48.57
N GLY A 257 0.51 -8.07 -49.26
CA GLY A 257 -0.21 -7.91 -50.54
C GLY A 257 -0.20 -6.51 -51.14
N GLU A 258 -0.03 -5.45 -50.34
CA GLU A 258 -0.08 -4.06 -50.83
C GLU A 258 1.31 -3.50 -51.15
N HIS A 259 1.39 -2.62 -52.15
CA HIS A 259 2.64 -2.24 -52.81
C HIS A 259 3.59 -1.39 -51.95
N SER A 260 4.89 -1.49 -52.24
CA SER A 260 6.02 -0.94 -51.48
C SER A 260 6.19 0.59 -51.50
N ALA A 261 5.13 1.36 -51.73
CA ALA A 261 5.16 2.82 -51.78
C ALA A 261 4.87 3.48 -50.42
N ASP A 262 4.09 2.82 -49.55
CA ASP A 262 3.39 3.47 -48.43
C ASP A 262 4.10 3.37 -47.06
N SER A 263 5.36 2.91 -47.05
CA SER A 263 6.19 2.80 -45.84
C SER A 263 6.46 4.19 -45.22
N LEU A 264 6.53 4.28 -43.88
CA LEU A 264 6.91 5.52 -43.19
C LEU A 264 8.27 6.06 -43.66
N ASN A 265 9.20 5.16 -43.97
CA ASN A 265 10.56 5.46 -44.45
C ASN A 265 10.61 6.08 -45.85
N SER A 266 9.56 5.93 -46.67
CA SER A 266 9.48 6.44 -48.04
C SER A 266 8.62 7.69 -48.17
N ASN A 267 8.07 8.22 -47.07
CA ASN A 267 7.31 9.47 -47.07
C ASN A 267 7.68 10.32 -45.82
N PRO A 268 8.59 11.30 -45.95
CA PRO A 268 9.05 12.12 -44.82
C PRO A 268 7.93 12.94 -44.17
N ALA A 269 6.96 13.43 -44.94
CA ALA A 269 5.82 14.17 -44.42
C ALA A 269 4.88 13.29 -43.58
N LYS A 270 4.67 12.03 -43.99
CA LYS A 270 3.89 11.02 -43.24
C LYS A 270 4.55 10.69 -41.90
N LEU A 271 5.88 10.64 -41.86
CA LEU A 271 6.65 10.47 -40.62
C LEU A 271 6.52 11.68 -39.68
N CYS A 272 6.66 12.90 -40.20
CA CYS A 272 6.49 14.13 -39.41
C CYS A 272 5.06 14.23 -38.83
N PHE A 273 4.04 13.87 -39.61
CA PHE A 273 2.66 13.78 -39.14
C PHE A 273 2.48 12.75 -38.01
N VAL A 274 3.08 11.57 -38.14
CA VAL A 274 3.06 10.53 -37.09
C VAL A 274 3.74 10.99 -35.79
N VAL A 275 4.86 11.69 -35.86
CA VAL A 275 5.52 12.29 -34.68
C VAL A 275 4.59 13.32 -34.04
N LYS A 276 4.04 14.25 -34.82
CA LYS A 276 3.12 15.32 -34.36
C LYS A 276 1.86 14.75 -33.69
N GLN A 277 1.28 13.69 -34.25
CA GLN A 277 0.15 12.99 -33.63
C GLN A 277 0.55 12.29 -32.32
N SER A 278 1.72 11.65 -32.29
CA SER A 278 2.19 10.91 -31.10
C SER A 278 2.48 11.84 -29.91
N VAL A 279 2.98 13.05 -30.15
CA VAL A 279 3.14 14.09 -29.12
C VAL A 279 1.78 14.52 -28.56
N ARG A 280 0.71 14.55 -29.37
CA ARG A 280 -0.65 14.89 -28.91
C ARG A 280 -1.24 13.82 -28.00
N GLU A 281 -1.06 12.52 -28.32
CA GLU A 281 -1.52 11.45 -27.41
C GLU A 281 -0.67 11.41 -26.12
N ALA A 282 0.63 11.73 -26.20
CA ALA A 282 1.48 11.84 -25.02
C ALA A 282 1.04 12.99 -24.10
N ALA A 283 0.62 14.13 -24.65
CA ALA A 283 0.05 15.24 -23.88
C ALA A 283 -1.28 14.86 -23.20
N VAL A 284 -2.16 14.11 -23.88
CA VAL A 284 -3.39 13.54 -23.26
C VAL A 284 -3.03 12.59 -22.11
N ALA A 285 -2.08 11.67 -22.32
CA ALA A 285 -1.64 10.73 -21.29
C ALA A 285 -1.02 11.43 -20.07
N ALA A 286 -0.26 12.51 -20.28
CA ALA A 286 0.32 13.31 -19.20
C ALA A 286 -0.75 14.00 -18.33
N VAL A 287 -1.76 14.64 -18.94
CA VAL A 287 -2.85 15.27 -18.15
C VAL A 287 -3.74 14.22 -17.48
N LYS A 288 -3.91 13.03 -18.08
CA LYS A 288 -4.56 11.88 -17.42
C LYS A 288 -3.79 11.38 -16.18
N LEU A 289 -2.45 11.37 -16.23
CA LEU A 289 -1.62 11.08 -15.06
C LEU A 289 -1.77 12.15 -13.96
N LEU A 290 -1.79 13.45 -14.31
CA LEU A 290 -2.06 14.52 -13.34
C LEU A 290 -3.43 14.33 -12.66
N LEU A 291 -4.46 13.98 -13.43
CA LEU A 291 -5.80 13.70 -12.91
C LEU A 291 -5.84 12.48 -11.98
N LEU A 292 -5.01 11.46 -12.21
CA LEU A 292 -4.88 10.31 -11.30
C LEU A 292 -4.25 10.71 -9.95
N CYS A 293 -3.19 11.52 -9.97
CA CYS A 293 -2.52 12.03 -8.77
C CYS A 293 -3.41 12.97 -7.95
N ASP A 294 -4.16 13.83 -8.64
CA ASP A 294 -5.16 14.73 -8.06
C ASP A 294 -6.30 13.96 -7.38
N LEU A 295 -6.88 12.98 -8.09
CA LEU A 295 -7.97 12.13 -7.60
C LEU A 295 -7.58 11.33 -6.36
N PHE A 296 -6.36 10.78 -6.33
CA PHE A 296 -5.83 10.06 -5.17
C PHE A 296 -5.62 10.99 -3.96
N THR A 297 -5.15 12.23 -4.20
CA THR A 297 -4.83 13.17 -3.12
C THR A 297 -6.08 13.85 -2.56
N LYS A 298 -6.99 14.34 -3.41
CA LYS A 298 -8.26 14.98 -2.98
C LYS A 298 -9.15 14.03 -2.17
N ARG A 299 -9.13 12.73 -2.46
CA ARG A 299 -9.88 11.71 -1.72
C ARG A 299 -9.09 11.03 -0.59
N LYS A 300 -7.89 11.50 -0.23
CA LYS A 300 -7.06 10.91 0.86
C LYS A 300 -7.85 10.74 2.17
N THR A 301 -8.75 11.68 2.48
CA THR A 301 -9.60 11.70 3.68
C THR A 301 -10.94 10.98 3.54
N GLU A 302 -11.36 10.61 2.32
CA GLU A 302 -12.59 9.85 2.09
C GLU A 302 -12.35 8.33 2.18
N LEU A 303 -11.12 7.89 1.92
CA LEU A 303 -10.78 6.48 1.68
C LEU A 303 -10.15 5.80 2.90
N SER A 304 -10.52 4.54 3.11
CA SER A 304 -9.92 3.68 4.13
C SER A 304 -8.42 3.45 3.87
N HIS A 305 -7.71 2.89 4.85
CA HIS A 305 -6.30 2.50 4.66
C HIS A 305 -6.16 1.41 3.58
N GLU A 306 -7.06 0.43 3.61
CA GLU A 306 -7.11 -0.70 2.69
C GLU A 306 -7.44 -0.25 1.26
N GLU A 307 -8.43 0.63 1.09
CA GLU A 307 -8.84 1.18 -0.20
C GLU A 307 -7.71 1.97 -0.88
N ARG A 308 -6.91 2.70 -0.08
CA ARG A 308 -5.72 3.39 -0.60
C ARG A 308 -4.63 2.41 -1.00
N HIS A 309 -4.43 1.32 -0.25
CA HIS A 309 -3.53 0.23 -0.66
C HIS A 309 -3.99 -0.51 -1.90
N GLU A 310 -5.29 -0.69 -2.10
CA GLU A 310 -5.87 -1.27 -3.32
C GLU A 310 -5.55 -0.42 -4.56
N ILE A 311 -5.63 0.91 -4.46
CA ILE A 311 -5.22 1.82 -5.53
C ILE A 311 -3.71 1.71 -5.81
N ILE A 312 -2.87 1.63 -4.76
CA ILE A 312 -1.41 1.51 -4.90
C ILE A 312 -1.02 0.13 -5.50
N ARG A 313 -1.65 -0.98 -5.08
CA ARG A 313 -1.42 -2.32 -5.67
C ARG A 313 -1.88 -2.37 -7.13
N TYR A 314 -3.02 -1.76 -7.44
CA TYR A 314 -3.45 -1.60 -8.83
C TYR A 314 -2.44 -0.78 -9.65
N ALA A 315 -1.94 0.34 -9.14
CA ALA A 315 -0.90 1.12 -9.81
C ALA A 315 0.38 0.31 -10.06
N LYS A 316 0.90 -0.41 -9.06
CA LYS A 316 2.08 -1.29 -9.22
C LYS A 316 1.83 -2.34 -10.31
N SER A 317 0.65 -2.98 -10.32
CA SER A 317 0.28 -4.00 -11.33
C SER A 317 0.23 -3.49 -12.78
N ARG A 318 0.16 -2.17 -12.99
CA ARG A 318 0.06 -1.54 -14.32
C ARG A 318 1.41 -1.02 -14.83
N LEU A 319 2.40 -0.87 -13.95
CA LEU A 319 3.74 -0.41 -14.31
C LEU A 319 4.45 -1.34 -15.31
N PRO A 320 4.47 -2.69 -15.17
CA PRO A 320 5.13 -3.56 -16.15
C PRO A 320 4.46 -3.52 -17.53
N ILE A 321 3.13 -3.30 -17.56
CA ILE A 321 2.38 -3.11 -18.81
C ILE A 321 2.82 -1.81 -19.51
N PHE A 322 3.02 -0.73 -18.75
CA PHE A 322 3.54 0.53 -19.27
C PHE A 322 5.01 0.40 -19.74
N MET A 323 5.88 -0.27 -18.98
CA MET A 323 7.28 -0.52 -19.38
C MET A 323 7.35 -1.35 -20.68
N SER A 324 6.52 -2.38 -20.82
CA SER A 324 6.37 -3.16 -22.05
C SER A 324 5.87 -2.31 -23.24
N GLN A 325 4.94 -1.39 -23.00
CA GLN A 325 4.49 -0.42 -24.02
C GLN A 325 5.63 0.53 -24.44
N LEU A 326 6.39 1.07 -23.48
CA LEU A 326 7.53 1.95 -23.73
C LEU A 326 8.64 1.24 -24.52
N HIS A 327 8.99 0.00 -24.15
CA HIS A 327 9.93 -0.82 -24.91
C HIS A 327 9.45 -1.03 -26.35
N ARG A 328 8.18 -1.43 -26.54
CA ARG A 328 7.60 -1.66 -27.87
C ARG A 328 7.54 -0.38 -28.72
N PHE A 329 7.35 0.79 -28.10
CA PHE A 329 7.44 2.07 -28.78
C PHE A 329 8.89 2.34 -29.27
N LEU A 330 9.88 2.27 -28.38
CA LEU A 330 11.28 2.48 -28.74
C LEU A 330 11.79 1.46 -29.76
N GLN A 331 11.33 0.20 -29.69
CA GLN A 331 11.62 -0.84 -30.68
C GLN A 331 10.98 -0.51 -32.04
N GLY A 332 9.75 0.02 -32.05
CA GLY A 332 9.09 0.55 -33.25
C GLY A 332 9.89 1.68 -33.90
N VAL A 333 10.23 2.71 -33.12
CA VAL A 333 11.09 3.85 -33.52
C VAL A 333 12.43 3.37 -34.09
N LYS A 334 13.15 2.49 -33.38
CA LYS A 334 14.39 1.85 -33.86
C LYS A 334 14.18 1.14 -35.18
N SER A 335 13.07 0.42 -35.36
CA SER A 335 12.77 -0.31 -36.60
C SER A 335 12.47 0.61 -37.79
N THR A 336 11.88 1.78 -37.55
CA THR A 336 11.62 2.82 -38.58
C THR A 336 12.92 3.47 -39.02
N PHE A 337 13.70 4.02 -38.08
CA PHE A 337 14.87 4.84 -38.42
C PHE A 337 16.11 4.03 -38.82
N SER A 338 16.33 2.82 -38.27
CA SER A 338 17.47 1.97 -38.69
C SER A 338 17.38 1.49 -40.14
N SER A 339 16.18 1.51 -40.74
CA SER A 339 15.95 1.12 -42.14
C SER A 339 15.89 2.32 -43.11
N MET A 340 16.47 3.46 -42.72
CA MET A 340 16.64 4.65 -43.57
C MET A 340 18.08 4.84 -44.06
N SER A 341 18.22 4.98 -45.38
CA SER A 341 19.49 5.38 -46.01
C SER A 341 19.91 6.81 -45.66
N PRO A 342 21.20 7.17 -45.76
CA PRO A 342 21.67 8.53 -45.47
C PRO A 342 20.98 9.63 -46.29
N SER A 343 20.61 9.35 -47.55
CA SER A 343 19.85 10.28 -48.39
C SER A 343 18.42 10.49 -47.88
N GLN A 344 17.71 9.44 -47.47
CA GLN A 344 16.39 9.56 -46.83
C GLN A 344 16.47 10.30 -45.49
N ARG A 345 17.58 10.18 -44.74
CA ARG A 345 17.81 10.94 -43.51
C ARG A 345 18.05 12.43 -43.79
N GLN A 346 18.79 12.76 -44.86
CA GLN A 346 18.94 14.14 -45.36
C GLN A 346 17.58 14.74 -45.80
N GLU A 347 16.73 13.93 -46.44
CA GLU A 347 15.39 14.31 -46.89
C GLU A 347 14.45 14.56 -45.69
N VAL A 348 14.33 13.61 -44.76
CA VAL A 348 13.56 13.80 -43.51
C VAL A 348 14.05 15.02 -42.73
N ALA A 349 15.36 15.23 -42.62
CA ALA A 349 15.91 16.43 -41.98
C ALA A 349 15.48 17.74 -42.67
N THR A 350 15.21 17.72 -43.98
CA THR A 350 14.70 18.89 -44.72
C THR A 350 13.25 19.23 -44.35
N TYR A 351 12.42 18.22 -44.07
CA TYR A 351 11.05 18.42 -43.56
C TYR A 351 11.01 18.73 -42.05
N LEU A 352 11.98 18.23 -41.29
CA LEU A 352 12.06 18.48 -39.83
C LEU A 352 12.56 19.90 -39.49
N VAL A 353 13.44 20.51 -40.29
CA VAL A 353 13.99 21.85 -39.96
C VAL A 353 12.89 22.91 -39.73
N PRO A 354 11.89 23.11 -40.61
CA PRO A 354 10.83 24.10 -40.38
C PRO A 354 9.92 23.79 -39.18
N GLU A 355 9.63 22.51 -38.92
CA GLU A 355 8.87 22.11 -37.72
C GLU A 355 9.71 22.32 -36.45
N ILE A 356 11.03 22.09 -36.49
CA ILE A 356 11.96 22.38 -35.38
C ILE A 356 12.06 23.89 -35.13
N GLU A 357 12.13 24.73 -36.16
CA GLU A 357 12.09 26.19 -36.04
C GLU A 357 10.77 26.63 -35.36
N THR A 358 9.63 26.12 -35.85
CA THR A 358 8.30 26.40 -35.29
C THR A 358 8.16 25.94 -33.83
N ILE A 359 8.71 24.76 -33.48
CA ILE A 359 8.71 24.23 -32.12
C ILE A 359 9.63 25.07 -31.22
N LEU A 360 10.83 25.45 -31.67
CA LEU A 360 11.73 26.31 -30.91
C LEU A 360 11.12 27.69 -30.67
N ASP A 361 10.40 28.26 -31.63
CA ASP A 361 9.69 29.53 -31.48
C ASP A 361 8.52 29.45 -30.51
N THR A 362 7.61 28.48 -30.69
CA THR A 362 6.45 28.30 -29.80
C THR A 362 6.86 27.93 -28.37
N VAL A 363 7.83 27.03 -28.18
CA VAL A 363 8.35 26.68 -26.85
C VAL A 363 9.11 27.85 -26.22
N SER A 364 9.82 28.68 -27.00
CA SER A 364 10.43 29.91 -26.46
C SER A 364 9.37 30.88 -25.94
N ALA A 365 8.30 31.13 -26.69
CA ALA A 365 7.22 32.03 -26.29
C ALA A 365 6.53 31.52 -25.01
N LEU A 366 6.14 30.25 -25.00
CA LEU A 366 5.50 29.61 -23.85
C LEU A 366 6.37 29.66 -22.59
N ILE A 367 7.69 29.47 -22.70
CA ILE A 367 8.60 29.56 -21.54
C ILE A 367 8.78 31.01 -21.08
N VAL A 368 8.72 32.02 -21.96
CA VAL A 368 8.68 33.44 -21.52
C VAL A 368 7.44 33.71 -20.68
N GLU A 369 6.27 33.27 -21.13
CA GLU A 369 5.01 33.47 -20.39
C GLU A 369 5.01 32.71 -19.05
N VAL A 370 5.43 31.44 -19.05
CA VAL A 370 5.59 30.65 -17.82
C VAL A 370 6.62 31.27 -16.87
N LYS A 371 7.73 31.82 -17.38
CA LYS A 371 8.71 32.54 -16.56
C LYS A 371 8.11 33.79 -15.93
N LEU A 372 7.40 34.61 -16.71
CA LEU A 372 6.74 35.82 -16.20
C LEU A 372 5.67 35.48 -15.14
N ALA A 373 4.90 34.41 -15.34
CA ALA A 373 3.96 33.92 -14.35
C ALA A 373 4.68 33.45 -13.07
N LEU A 374 5.75 32.66 -13.17
CA LEU A 374 6.55 32.22 -12.03
C LEU A 374 7.20 33.39 -11.28
N GLU A 375 7.70 34.42 -11.98
CA GLU A 375 8.25 35.63 -11.36
C GLU A 375 7.16 36.41 -10.58
N GLN A 376 5.94 36.53 -11.13
CA GLN A 376 4.81 37.13 -10.40
C GLN A 376 4.42 36.31 -9.17
N ILE A 377 4.40 34.98 -9.26
CA ILE A 377 4.09 34.06 -8.16
C ILE A 377 5.13 34.19 -7.03
N ILE A 378 6.42 34.22 -7.37
CA ILE A 378 7.51 34.39 -6.40
C ILE A 378 7.45 35.76 -5.72
N LEU A 379 7.12 36.82 -6.46
CA LEU A 379 6.94 38.16 -5.89
C LEU A 379 5.72 38.25 -4.97
N ALA A 380 4.61 37.58 -5.31
CA ALA A 380 3.39 37.53 -4.49
C ALA A 380 3.56 36.74 -3.18
N HIS A 381 4.47 35.75 -3.16
CA HIS A 381 4.80 34.94 -1.98
C HIS A 381 6.04 35.40 -1.20
N SER A 382 6.59 36.58 -1.53
CA SER A 382 7.67 37.17 -0.74
C SER A 382 7.16 37.57 0.66
N PRO A 383 7.81 37.15 1.77
CA PRO A 383 7.25 37.32 3.10
C PRO A 383 7.23 38.80 3.52
N LEU A 384 6.02 39.32 3.79
CA LEU A 384 5.84 40.59 4.50
C LEU A 384 6.45 40.48 5.91
N GLU A 385 7.11 41.55 6.35
CA GLU A 385 7.82 41.59 7.62
C GLU A 385 6.88 41.42 8.83
N GLY A 386 7.26 40.57 9.79
CA GLY A 386 6.89 40.78 11.19
C GLY A 386 6.11 39.67 11.90
N CYS A 387 6.80 38.59 12.29
CA CYS A 387 6.44 37.83 13.49
C CYS A 387 7.27 38.31 14.68
N ARG A 388 6.77 39.29 15.43
CA ARG A 388 7.33 39.65 16.75
C ARG A 388 7.04 38.53 17.74
N SER A 389 8.05 38.07 18.47
CA SER A 389 7.93 36.98 19.44
C SER A 389 6.88 37.28 20.51
N GLN A 390 5.78 36.53 20.50
CA GLN A 390 4.86 36.37 21.62
C GLN A 390 5.11 35.01 22.29
N LYS A 391 4.83 34.91 23.59
CA LYS A 391 5.01 33.70 24.38
C LYS A 391 3.86 32.71 24.11
N GLY A 392 4.06 31.82 23.14
CA GLY A 392 3.26 30.60 22.96
C GLY A 392 3.94 29.38 23.60
N ASN A 393 3.22 28.25 23.67
CA ASN A 393 3.74 26.98 24.15
C ASN A 393 4.83 26.42 23.21
N MET A 394 5.79 25.64 23.72
CA MET A 394 6.92 25.14 22.92
C MET A 394 6.48 24.16 21.81
N GLY A 395 5.33 23.50 21.96
CA GLY A 395 4.68 22.75 20.88
C GLY A 395 4.18 23.63 19.73
N GLU A 396 3.61 24.80 20.02
CA GLU A 396 3.31 25.81 18.99
C GLU A 396 4.60 26.23 18.30
N VAL A 397 5.70 26.40 19.05
CA VAL A 397 7.00 26.80 18.50
C VAL A 397 7.55 25.71 17.58
N LEU A 398 7.49 24.41 17.93
CA LEU A 398 7.89 23.35 17.01
C LEU A 398 6.97 23.28 15.78
N GLY A 399 5.65 23.38 15.96
CA GLY A 399 4.69 23.38 14.86
C GLY A 399 4.87 24.58 13.91
N LYS A 400 5.17 25.76 14.45
CA LYS A 400 5.49 26.99 13.69
C LYS A 400 6.88 26.90 13.05
N SER A 401 7.89 26.38 13.74
CA SER A 401 9.23 26.14 13.19
C SER A 401 9.20 25.14 12.02
N LEU A 402 8.53 23.99 12.17
CA LEU A 402 8.38 23.02 11.08
C LEU A 402 7.58 23.60 9.91
N ARG A 403 6.46 24.30 10.16
CA ARG A 403 5.72 25.01 9.09
C ARG A 403 6.59 26.07 8.40
N ASN A 404 7.41 26.83 9.14
CA ASN A 404 8.33 27.82 8.59
C ASN A 404 9.47 27.18 7.79
N VAL A 405 10.09 26.10 8.27
CA VAL A 405 11.14 25.35 7.55
C VAL A 405 10.58 24.73 6.28
N LEU A 406 9.39 24.14 6.33
CA LEU A 406 8.69 23.63 5.13
C LEU A 406 8.38 24.78 4.16
N HIS A 407 7.90 25.92 4.62
CA HIS A 407 7.66 27.10 3.77
C HIS A 407 8.96 27.69 3.17
N ILE A 408 10.06 27.70 3.93
CA ILE A 408 11.39 28.10 3.43
C ILE A 408 11.91 27.08 2.40
N ARG A 409 11.66 25.78 2.61
CA ARG A 409 11.94 24.71 1.64
C ARG A 409 11.07 24.82 0.38
N GLU A 410 9.83 25.29 0.49
CA GLU A 410 8.97 25.57 -0.65
C GLU A 410 9.45 26.78 -1.45
N LEU A 411 9.79 27.88 -0.78
CA LEU A 411 10.36 29.07 -1.43
C LEU A 411 11.73 28.78 -2.05
N GLY A 412 12.57 27.99 -1.36
CA GLY A 412 13.84 27.50 -1.87
C GLY A 412 13.65 26.61 -3.10
N SER A 413 12.83 25.56 -3.00
CA SER A 413 12.52 24.66 -4.12
C SER A 413 11.90 25.40 -5.31
N LEU A 414 10.96 26.34 -5.08
CA LEU A 414 10.36 27.15 -6.13
C LEU A 414 11.39 28.09 -6.79
N ARG A 415 12.28 28.72 -6.01
CA ARG A 415 13.37 29.56 -6.52
C ARG A 415 14.37 28.74 -7.32
N ASP A 416 14.75 27.56 -6.83
CA ASP A 416 15.76 26.70 -7.45
C ASP A 416 15.18 25.94 -8.66
N PHE A 417 13.85 25.76 -8.72
CA PHE A 417 13.08 25.36 -9.90
C PHE A 417 13.03 26.50 -10.93
N HIS A 418 12.73 27.73 -10.50
CA HIS A 418 12.77 28.92 -11.35
C HIS A 418 14.18 29.20 -11.91
N GLN A 419 15.23 28.98 -11.11
CA GLN A 419 16.63 29.06 -11.57
C GLN A 419 16.95 27.95 -12.59
N ARG A 420 16.51 26.71 -12.36
CA ARG A 420 16.68 25.61 -13.34
C ARG A 420 15.92 25.86 -14.64
N ILE A 421 14.67 26.34 -14.57
CA ILE A 421 13.90 26.77 -15.75
C ILE A 421 14.64 27.91 -16.46
N THR A 422 15.11 28.93 -15.74
CA THR A 422 15.82 30.07 -16.33
C THR A 422 17.13 29.64 -16.99
N PHE A 423 17.90 28.73 -16.38
CA PHE A 423 19.13 28.20 -16.95
C PHE A 423 18.88 27.34 -18.19
N SER A 424 17.94 26.39 -18.12
CA SER A 424 17.52 25.58 -19.28
C SER A 424 16.90 26.44 -20.39
N PHE A 425 16.22 27.53 -20.06
CA PHE A 425 15.70 28.50 -21.01
C PHE A 425 16.81 29.30 -21.68
N VAL A 426 17.82 29.78 -20.95
CA VAL A 426 19.01 30.41 -21.53
C VAL A 426 19.74 29.43 -22.46
N GLN A 427 19.89 28.16 -22.07
CA GLN A 427 20.44 27.14 -22.96
C GLN A 427 19.56 26.86 -24.19
N LEU A 428 18.23 26.91 -24.07
CA LEU A 428 17.30 26.73 -25.18
C LEU A 428 17.35 27.91 -26.15
N LEU A 429 17.40 29.15 -25.64
CA LEU A 429 17.58 30.36 -26.43
C LEU A 429 18.93 30.32 -27.16
N GLN A 430 20.03 30.00 -26.48
CA GLN A 430 21.35 29.84 -27.10
C GLN A 430 21.35 28.76 -28.19
N LYS A 431 20.66 27.63 -27.97
CA LYS A 431 20.48 26.59 -28.99
C LYS A 431 19.61 27.07 -30.16
N LYS A 432 18.57 27.87 -29.92
CA LYS A 432 17.71 28.46 -30.95
C LYS A 432 18.46 29.52 -31.78
N GLU A 433 19.19 30.43 -31.16
CA GLU A 433 20.05 31.42 -31.83
C GLU A 433 21.13 30.71 -32.64
N SER A 434 21.91 29.84 -32.01
CA SER A 434 22.96 29.05 -32.68
C SER A 434 22.43 28.15 -33.79
N PHE A 435 21.18 27.69 -33.73
CA PHE A 435 20.54 26.97 -34.83
C PHE A 435 20.07 27.93 -35.93
N ASN A 436 19.46 29.06 -35.57
CA ASN A 436 18.92 30.04 -36.51
C ASN A 436 19.99 30.73 -37.36
N ASP A 437 21.16 30.99 -36.79
CA ASP A 437 22.34 31.53 -37.49
C ASP A 437 22.93 30.56 -38.53
N MET A 438 22.59 29.26 -38.47
CA MET A 438 23.05 28.29 -39.47
C MET A 438 22.32 28.47 -40.80
N THR A 439 23.07 28.45 -41.90
CA THR A 439 22.49 28.36 -43.24
C THR A 439 21.59 27.11 -43.36
N SER A 440 20.54 27.17 -44.18
CA SER A 440 19.58 26.05 -44.34
C SER A 440 20.27 24.70 -44.63
N ALA A 441 21.28 24.67 -45.50
CA ALA A 441 22.06 23.46 -45.80
C ALA A 441 22.85 22.93 -44.58
N ASN A 442 23.26 23.80 -43.66
CA ASN A 442 23.92 23.43 -42.41
C ASN A 442 22.89 22.98 -41.34
N LYS A 443 21.72 23.63 -41.24
CA LYS A 443 20.60 23.17 -40.40
C LYS A 443 20.21 21.74 -40.73
N VAL A 444 19.95 21.44 -42.00
CA VAL A 444 19.61 20.08 -42.48
C VAL A 444 20.71 19.07 -42.16
N ARG A 445 21.99 19.42 -42.39
CA ARG A 445 23.12 18.51 -42.05
C ARG A 445 23.25 18.27 -40.54
N SER A 446 22.95 19.27 -39.72
CA SER A 446 22.94 19.15 -38.25
C SER A 446 21.82 18.21 -37.78
N VAL A 447 20.59 18.42 -38.25
CA VAL A 447 19.44 17.55 -37.93
C VAL A 447 19.66 16.11 -38.41
N ALA A 448 20.22 15.91 -39.61
CA ALA A 448 20.55 14.58 -40.12
C ALA A 448 21.62 13.85 -39.26
N ARG A 449 22.63 14.59 -38.75
CA ARG A 449 23.64 14.04 -37.84
C ARG A 449 23.06 13.69 -36.47
N ASN A 450 22.22 14.55 -35.91
CA ASN A 450 21.54 14.29 -34.63
C ASN A 450 20.62 13.07 -34.73
N LEU A 451 19.95 12.88 -35.89
CA LEU A 451 19.15 11.69 -36.16
C LEU A 451 20.00 10.42 -36.26
N GLU A 452 21.19 10.50 -36.87
CA GLU A 452 22.15 9.38 -36.91
C GLU A 452 22.70 9.02 -35.53
N GLN A 453 22.98 10.01 -34.68
CA GLN A 453 23.35 9.80 -33.27
C GLN A 453 22.22 9.12 -32.49
N LEU A 454 20.97 9.60 -32.62
CA LEU A 454 19.81 8.97 -31.97
C LEU A 454 19.63 7.50 -32.39
N ILE A 455 19.87 7.17 -33.67
CA ILE A 455 19.83 5.79 -34.17
C ILE A 455 20.92 4.91 -33.52
N ALA A 456 22.09 5.47 -33.24
CA ALA A 456 23.20 4.77 -32.59
C ALA A 456 22.97 4.56 -31.08
N GLU A 457 22.27 5.49 -30.42
CA GLU A 457 21.98 5.44 -28.97
C GLU A 457 20.73 4.60 -28.63
N LEU A 458 19.73 4.54 -29.51
CA LEU A 458 18.48 3.75 -29.32
C LEU A 458 18.67 2.28 -28.89
N PRO A 459 19.67 1.52 -29.38
CA PRO A 459 19.97 0.18 -28.86
C PRO A 459 20.40 0.16 -27.39
N ILE A 460 21.14 1.18 -26.93
CA ILE A 460 21.62 1.31 -25.55
C ILE A 460 20.45 1.68 -24.63
N PHE A 461 19.58 2.60 -25.05
CA PHE A 461 18.37 2.96 -24.31
C PHE A 461 17.39 1.77 -24.17
N LEU A 462 17.29 0.89 -25.17
CA LEU A 462 16.48 -0.32 -25.07
C LEU A 462 17.04 -1.32 -24.04
N LEU A 463 18.37 -1.52 -24.02
CA LEU A 463 19.01 -2.43 -23.06
C LEU A 463 18.90 -1.90 -21.63
N ARG A 464 19.16 -0.61 -21.39
CA ARG A 464 18.92 0.02 -20.08
C ARG A 464 17.45 -0.06 -19.66
N LEU A 465 16.51 0.06 -20.60
CA LEU A 465 15.08 -0.08 -20.28
C LEU A 465 14.72 -1.52 -19.90
N GLU A 466 15.33 -2.53 -20.51
CA GLU A 466 15.19 -3.93 -20.08
C GLU A 466 15.76 -4.15 -18.67
N GLU A 467 16.96 -3.63 -18.38
CA GLU A 467 17.59 -3.68 -17.05
C GLU A 467 16.74 -3.00 -15.96
N VAL A 468 16.21 -1.80 -16.24
CA VAL A 468 15.32 -1.08 -15.32
C VAL A 468 13.97 -1.80 -15.16
N THR A 469 13.43 -2.40 -16.22
CA THR A 469 12.18 -3.18 -16.11
C THR A 469 12.36 -4.40 -15.21
N ALA A 470 13.45 -5.16 -15.39
CA ALA A 470 13.78 -6.29 -14.53
C ALA A 470 14.02 -5.84 -13.07
N ALA A 471 14.72 -4.73 -12.85
CA ALA A 471 14.94 -4.20 -11.50
C ALA A 471 13.64 -3.74 -10.80
N LEU A 472 12.66 -3.21 -11.55
CA LEU A 472 11.36 -2.81 -10.99
C LEU A 472 10.48 -4.01 -10.61
N ASP A 473 10.60 -5.14 -11.30
CA ASP A 473 9.87 -6.37 -10.99
C ASP A 473 10.57 -7.20 -9.88
N ASP A 474 11.91 -7.33 -9.92
CA ASP A 474 12.68 -8.18 -8.99
C ASP A 474 13.09 -7.49 -7.68
N LYS A 475 13.37 -6.17 -7.68
CA LYS A 475 14.04 -5.49 -6.56
C LYS A 475 13.17 -4.50 -5.80
N LEU A 476 12.20 -3.86 -6.45
CA LEU A 476 11.41 -2.82 -5.80
C LEU A 476 10.35 -3.46 -4.89
N GLU A 477 10.51 -3.37 -3.58
CA GLU A 477 9.61 -3.98 -2.60
C GLU A 477 8.21 -3.34 -2.59
N TRP A 478 7.28 -3.90 -1.82
CA TRP A 478 5.97 -3.28 -1.58
C TRP A 478 6.10 -1.97 -0.79
N LYS A 479 6.97 -1.98 0.23
CA LYS A 479 7.25 -0.85 1.14
C LYS A 479 7.76 0.37 0.38
N GLU A 480 8.82 0.16 -0.39
CA GLU A 480 9.47 1.18 -1.24
C GLU A 480 8.47 1.75 -2.25
N PHE A 481 7.81 0.91 -3.06
CA PHE A 481 6.83 1.39 -4.05
C PHE A 481 5.71 2.21 -3.41
N LYS A 482 5.18 1.77 -2.25
CA LYS A 482 4.14 2.49 -1.50
C LYS A 482 4.63 3.87 -1.05
N PHE A 483 5.86 3.97 -0.54
CA PHE A 483 6.49 5.21 -0.11
C PHE A 483 6.70 6.19 -1.27
N TYR A 484 7.36 5.77 -2.35
CA TYR A 484 7.57 6.59 -3.55
C TYR A 484 6.24 7.00 -4.21
N PHE A 485 5.21 6.15 -4.19
CA PHE A 485 3.89 6.49 -4.71
C PHE A 485 3.19 7.57 -3.87
N LYS A 486 3.16 7.46 -2.53
CA LYS A 486 2.56 8.48 -1.64
C LYS A 486 3.32 9.83 -1.77
N ILE A 487 4.64 9.81 -1.87
CA ILE A 487 5.44 11.04 -2.07
C ILE A 487 5.22 11.64 -3.47
N GLY A 488 5.28 10.83 -4.53
CA GLY A 488 5.14 11.28 -5.91
C GLY A 488 3.77 11.92 -6.19
N THR A 489 2.69 11.24 -5.77
CA THR A 489 1.32 11.77 -5.89
C THR A 489 1.14 13.06 -5.09
N SER A 490 1.66 13.12 -3.85
CA SER A 490 1.60 14.32 -3.01
C SER A 490 2.39 15.51 -3.60
N LYS A 491 3.59 15.29 -4.15
CA LYS A 491 4.37 16.33 -4.86
C LYS A 491 3.63 16.85 -6.10
N VAL A 492 3.07 15.96 -6.92
CA VAL A 492 2.28 16.36 -8.10
C VAL A 492 1.03 17.16 -7.70
N SER A 493 0.31 16.73 -6.68
CA SER A 493 -0.87 17.45 -6.18
C SER A 493 -0.51 18.81 -5.56
N GLY A 494 0.62 18.92 -4.87
CA GLY A 494 1.10 20.19 -4.31
C GLY A 494 1.50 21.21 -5.38
N VAL A 495 2.11 20.75 -6.49
CA VAL A 495 2.34 21.59 -7.68
C VAL A 495 1.02 21.98 -8.34
N LEU A 496 0.11 21.03 -8.54
CA LEU A 496 -1.21 21.30 -9.14
C LEU A 496 -2.01 22.33 -8.35
N GLN A 497 -2.07 22.20 -7.01
CA GLN A 497 -2.77 23.16 -6.15
C GLN A 497 -2.19 24.58 -6.29
N LYS A 498 -0.87 24.72 -6.45
CA LYS A 498 -0.21 26.02 -6.69
C LYS A 498 -0.48 26.56 -8.10
N LEU A 499 -0.63 25.69 -9.11
CA LEU A 499 -1.08 26.12 -10.44
C LEU A 499 -2.55 26.59 -10.38
N MET A 500 -3.41 25.93 -9.60
CA MET A 500 -4.80 26.35 -9.41
C MET A 500 -4.91 27.71 -8.70
N THR A 501 -4.11 27.98 -7.66
CA THR A 501 -4.14 29.30 -6.96
C THR A 501 -3.70 30.48 -7.83
N HIS A 502 -3.06 30.22 -8.97
CA HIS A 502 -2.63 31.23 -9.95
C HIS A 502 -3.17 30.96 -11.36
N SER A 503 -4.27 30.20 -11.47
CA SER A 503 -4.89 29.80 -12.75
C SER A 503 -5.18 31.01 -13.65
N SER A 504 -5.63 32.14 -13.09
CA SER A 504 -5.89 33.39 -13.84
C SER A 504 -4.64 33.99 -14.51
N THR A 505 -3.44 33.78 -13.97
CA THR A 505 -2.17 34.23 -14.57
C THR A 505 -1.63 33.23 -15.60
N LEU A 506 -2.10 31.98 -15.54
CA LEU A 506 -1.71 30.89 -16.44
C LEU A 506 -2.76 30.62 -17.54
N GLN A 507 -3.85 31.38 -17.57
CA GLN A 507 -5.01 31.08 -18.42
C GLN A 507 -4.68 31.19 -19.90
N ASP A 508 -3.96 32.25 -20.33
CA ASP A 508 -3.53 32.41 -21.73
C ASP A 508 -2.56 31.30 -22.16
N VAL A 509 -1.62 30.93 -21.28
CA VAL A 509 -0.67 29.81 -21.47
C VAL A 509 -1.42 28.49 -21.68
N LEU A 510 -2.46 28.24 -20.89
CA LEU A 510 -3.29 27.03 -20.97
C LEU A 510 -4.19 27.01 -22.23
N VAL A 511 -4.68 28.17 -22.68
CA VAL A 511 -5.39 28.31 -23.96
C VAL A 511 -4.46 28.00 -25.13
N GLN A 512 -3.25 28.59 -25.17
CA GLN A 512 -2.24 28.28 -26.20
C GLN A 512 -1.88 26.79 -26.22
N LEU A 513 -1.76 26.14 -25.06
CA LEU A 513 -1.53 24.70 -24.96
C LEU A 513 -2.70 23.87 -25.54
N CYS A 514 -3.95 24.28 -25.31
CA CYS A 514 -5.12 23.66 -25.95
C CYS A 514 -5.11 23.81 -27.47
N GLU A 515 -4.76 24.99 -27.99
CA GLU A 515 -4.63 25.26 -29.44
C GLU A 515 -3.48 24.50 -30.10
N LEU A 516 -2.41 24.18 -29.37
CA LEU A 516 -1.28 23.39 -29.83
C LEU A 516 -1.62 21.88 -29.88
N VAL A 517 -2.23 21.36 -28.81
CA VAL A 517 -2.55 19.93 -28.65
C VAL A 517 -3.76 19.50 -29.49
N GLN A 518 -4.77 20.36 -29.63
CA GLN A 518 -5.96 20.13 -30.48
C GLN A 518 -6.67 18.80 -30.18
N ARG A 519 -6.79 18.45 -28.90
CA ARG A 519 -7.58 17.31 -28.41
C ARG A 519 -8.62 17.79 -27.41
N GLU A 520 -9.89 17.55 -27.71
CA GLU A 520 -10.99 17.82 -26.78
C GLU A 520 -10.80 17.08 -25.45
N THR A 521 -10.32 15.82 -25.50
CA THR A 521 -10.00 15.02 -24.31
C THR A 521 -8.91 15.63 -23.41
N PHE A 522 -7.99 16.41 -23.97
CA PHE A 522 -6.98 17.17 -23.20
C PHE A 522 -7.66 18.35 -22.49
N THR A 523 -8.41 19.17 -23.23
CA THR A 523 -9.14 20.34 -22.69
C THR A 523 -10.16 19.94 -21.61
N GLN A 524 -10.94 18.88 -21.83
CA GLN A 524 -11.87 18.33 -20.84
C GLN A 524 -11.16 17.81 -19.58
N SER A 525 -9.94 17.28 -19.72
CA SER A 525 -9.14 16.87 -18.56
C SER A 525 -8.62 18.09 -17.77
N LEU A 526 -8.24 19.19 -18.44
CA LEU A 526 -7.88 20.45 -17.79
C LEU A 526 -9.06 21.14 -17.08
N PHE A 527 -10.28 21.07 -17.64
CA PHE A 527 -11.49 21.48 -16.95
C PHE A 527 -11.73 20.62 -15.69
N SER A 528 -11.56 19.29 -15.77
CA SER A 528 -11.73 18.40 -14.61
C SER A 528 -10.69 18.60 -13.50
N LEU A 529 -9.50 19.12 -13.84
CA LEU A 529 -8.48 19.55 -12.89
C LEU A 529 -8.78 20.92 -12.26
N GLY A 530 -9.73 21.69 -12.81
CA GLY A 530 -10.02 23.07 -12.40
C GLY A 530 -8.92 24.07 -12.79
N LEU A 531 -8.17 23.80 -13.87
CA LEU A 531 -7.11 24.70 -14.37
C LEU A 531 -7.61 25.70 -15.41
N LEU A 532 -8.75 25.41 -16.06
CA LEU A 532 -9.45 26.29 -17.01
C LEU A 532 -10.91 26.47 -16.56
N ASP A 533 -11.49 27.62 -16.88
CA ASP A 533 -12.91 27.93 -16.64
C ASP A 533 -13.74 27.75 -17.93
N PRO A 534 -14.73 26.84 -17.97
CA PRO A 534 -15.58 26.65 -19.14
C PRO A 534 -16.46 27.87 -19.48
N ALA A 535 -16.69 28.81 -18.55
CA ALA A 535 -17.39 30.05 -18.84
C ALA A 535 -16.56 31.07 -19.63
N GLN A 536 -15.23 30.91 -19.66
CA GLN A 536 -14.28 31.86 -20.28
C GLN A 536 -13.69 31.33 -21.60
N TYR A 537 -13.72 30.01 -21.82
CA TYR A 537 -13.25 29.39 -23.06
C TYR A 537 -14.30 29.54 -24.19
N GLY A 538 -14.23 30.67 -24.91
CA GLY A 538 -15.21 31.11 -25.92
C GLY A 538 -15.30 30.25 -27.19
N GLY A 539 -15.81 29.02 -27.07
CA GLY A 539 -16.10 28.12 -28.20
C GLY A 539 -17.39 27.33 -27.95
N SER A 540 -18.27 27.25 -28.95
CA SER A 540 -19.63 26.73 -28.85
C SER A 540 -19.73 25.25 -28.42
N ALA A 541 -19.66 24.99 -27.11
CA ALA A 541 -20.03 23.71 -26.51
C ALA A 541 -21.55 23.51 -26.62
N ALA A 542 -21.99 22.89 -27.71
CA ALA A 542 -23.38 22.48 -27.88
C ALA A 542 -23.77 21.45 -26.81
N GLU A 543 -24.97 21.59 -26.23
CA GLU A 543 -25.48 20.77 -25.13
C GLU A 543 -25.77 19.30 -25.54
N ASN A 544 -24.72 18.52 -25.79
CA ASN A 544 -24.85 17.07 -25.94
C ASN A 544 -24.82 16.40 -24.56
N ASN A 545 -26.00 16.38 -23.93
CA ASN A 545 -26.33 15.48 -22.81
C ASN A 545 -26.33 14.01 -23.27
N HIS A 546 -25.15 13.49 -23.63
CA HIS A 546 -24.97 12.06 -23.84
C HIS A 546 -24.89 11.34 -22.50
N THR A 547 -26.06 10.94 -22.01
CA THR A 547 -26.21 9.85 -21.04
C THR A 547 -25.30 8.69 -21.42
N GLY A 548 -24.46 8.26 -20.49
CA GLY A 548 -23.38 7.29 -20.73
C GLY A 548 -23.89 5.90 -21.10
N ARG A 549 -24.28 5.72 -22.36
CA ARG A 549 -24.81 4.44 -22.89
C ARG A 549 -23.66 3.47 -23.11
N GLY A 550 -23.30 2.74 -22.05
CA GLY A 550 -22.13 1.87 -21.99
C GLY A 550 -21.93 1.01 -23.23
N HIS A 551 -20.89 1.33 -24.01
CA HIS A 551 -20.40 0.46 -25.08
C HIS A 551 -19.50 -0.61 -24.48
N THR A 552 -20.01 -1.84 -24.43
CA THR A 552 -19.30 -3.03 -23.99
C THR A 552 -18.21 -3.42 -25.00
N HIS A 553 -17.13 -2.66 -25.04
CA HIS A 553 -15.91 -3.13 -25.68
C HIS A 553 -15.39 -4.33 -24.89
N SER A 554 -15.44 -5.51 -25.53
CA SER A 554 -14.91 -6.75 -24.99
C SER A 554 -13.41 -6.61 -24.78
N THR A 555 -12.99 -6.38 -23.54
CA THR A 555 -11.57 -6.36 -23.16
C THR A 555 -10.95 -7.74 -23.44
N PRO A 556 -9.72 -7.79 -23.99
CA PRO A 556 -8.96 -9.03 -24.00
C PRO A 556 -8.80 -9.56 -22.58
N LYS A 557 -8.78 -10.88 -22.39
CA LYS A 557 -8.64 -11.54 -21.08
C LYS A 557 -7.25 -11.29 -20.46
N GLN A 558 -7.05 -10.08 -19.91
CA GLN A 558 -5.89 -9.77 -19.08
C GLN A 558 -6.01 -10.50 -17.74
N HIS A 559 -5.12 -11.46 -17.51
CA HIS A 559 -4.90 -12.05 -16.18
C HIS A 559 -4.03 -11.06 -15.40
N GLY A 560 -4.66 -10.09 -14.76
CA GLY A 560 -3.98 -9.02 -14.03
C GLY A 560 -4.84 -8.46 -12.90
N TYR A 561 -4.20 -7.79 -11.95
CA TYR A 561 -4.82 -7.31 -10.71
C TYR A 561 -6.10 -6.49 -10.98
N LYS A 562 -7.17 -6.85 -10.26
CA LYS A 562 -8.51 -6.26 -10.35
C LYS A 562 -8.74 -5.38 -9.12
N LEU A 563 -8.55 -4.07 -9.27
CA LEU A 563 -8.79 -3.06 -8.22
C LEU A 563 -10.11 -3.34 -7.48
N ASN A 564 -10.07 -3.48 -6.15
CA ASN A 564 -11.28 -3.64 -5.35
C ASN A 564 -11.41 -2.58 -4.26
N LEU A 565 -12.45 -1.75 -4.34
CA LEU A 565 -12.73 -0.69 -3.36
C LEU A 565 -14.02 -0.95 -2.56
N VAL A 566 -14.55 -2.18 -2.62
CA VAL A 566 -15.81 -2.57 -1.94
C VAL A 566 -15.66 -3.82 -1.09
N GLU A 567 -14.47 -4.43 -1.03
CA GLU A 567 -14.23 -5.69 -0.29
C GLU A 567 -14.43 -5.49 1.22
N SER A 568 -13.91 -4.39 1.75
CA SER A 568 -14.13 -3.85 3.11
C SER A 568 -15.62 -3.69 3.48
N LEU A 569 -16.51 -3.54 2.49
CA LEU A 569 -17.95 -3.41 2.70
C LEU A 569 -18.70 -4.74 2.62
N CYS A 570 -18.04 -5.80 2.13
CA CYS A 570 -18.63 -7.11 1.87
C CYS A 570 -18.20 -8.21 2.86
N VAL A 571 -17.14 -7.97 3.63
CA VAL A 571 -16.71 -8.85 4.72
C VAL A 571 -17.49 -8.49 6.01
N PRO A 572 -18.01 -9.47 6.78
CA PRO A 572 -18.67 -9.19 8.06
C PRO A 572 -17.70 -8.52 9.06
N PRO A 573 -18.15 -7.56 9.88
CA PRO A 573 -17.27 -6.88 10.82
C PRO A 573 -16.71 -7.83 11.88
N MET A 574 -15.52 -7.50 12.39
CA MET A 574 -14.97 -8.16 13.57
C MET A 574 -15.93 -8.02 14.76
N SER A 575 -16.01 -9.06 15.59
CA SER A 575 -17.03 -9.20 16.62
C SER A 575 -17.03 -8.07 17.66
N ARG A 576 -15.85 -7.48 17.97
CA ARG A 576 -15.77 -6.27 18.83
C ARG A 576 -16.49 -5.06 18.23
N ALA A 577 -16.55 -4.95 16.90
CA ALA A 577 -17.15 -3.86 16.17
C ALA A 577 -18.65 -4.11 15.89
N SER A 578 -19.00 -5.36 15.56
CA SER A 578 -20.38 -5.83 15.33
C SER A 578 -21.37 -5.37 16.40
N LEU A 579 -22.60 -5.01 15.99
CA LEU A 579 -23.73 -4.79 16.91
C LEU A 579 -24.53 -6.09 17.07
N LEU A 580 -24.68 -6.87 16.01
CA LEU A 580 -25.29 -8.20 16.02
C LEU A 580 -24.64 -9.15 17.06
N SER A 581 -23.31 -9.17 17.15
CA SER A 581 -22.55 -9.84 18.22
C SER A 581 -22.99 -9.41 19.62
N LYS A 582 -23.02 -8.10 19.88
CA LYS A 582 -23.35 -7.50 21.19
C LYS A 582 -24.80 -7.79 21.57
N SER A 583 -25.72 -7.70 20.61
CA SER A 583 -27.12 -8.05 20.77
C SER A 583 -27.31 -9.55 21.02
N ALA A 584 -26.55 -10.42 20.33
CA ALA A 584 -26.63 -11.87 20.50
C ALA A 584 -26.14 -12.31 21.90
N ILE A 585 -24.96 -11.85 22.36
CA ILE A 585 -24.47 -12.17 23.71
C ILE A 585 -25.39 -11.60 24.81
N GLN A 586 -26.02 -10.44 24.57
CA GLN A 586 -27.05 -9.90 25.46
C GLN A 586 -28.32 -10.77 25.46
N LEU A 587 -28.76 -11.29 24.30
CA LEU A 587 -29.91 -12.21 24.20
C LEU A 587 -29.65 -13.49 25.01
N LEU A 588 -28.48 -14.13 24.86
CA LEU A 588 -28.09 -15.30 25.64
C LEU A 588 -28.17 -15.02 27.15
N ARG A 589 -27.54 -13.92 27.60
CA ARG A 589 -27.56 -13.49 29.00
C ARG A 589 -28.95 -13.13 29.53
N SER A 590 -29.90 -12.80 28.66
CA SER A 590 -31.29 -12.48 29.02
C SER A 590 -32.21 -13.69 29.17
N GLY A 591 -31.87 -14.83 28.56
CA GLY A 591 -32.71 -16.03 28.51
C GLY A 591 -34.06 -15.87 27.78
N GLN A 592 -34.25 -14.79 27.01
CA GLN A 592 -35.53 -14.50 26.37
C GLN A 592 -35.72 -15.31 25.08
N ALA A 593 -36.83 -16.05 24.98
CA ALA A 593 -37.23 -16.83 23.81
C ALA A 593 -36.25 -17.95 23.37
N THR A 594 -35.52 -18.53 24.33
CA THR A 594 -34.70 -19.74 24.13
C THR A 594 -35.56 -20.95 23.75
N ASP A 595 -35.09 -21.75 22.79
CA ASP A 595 -35.82 -22.91 22.23
C ASP A 595 -35.05 -24.25 22.30
N MET A 596 -33.88 -24.26 22.97
CA MET A 596 -33.13 -25.46 23.36
C MET A 596 -32.44 -25.32 24.73
N VAL A 597 -31.99 -26.46 25.27
CA VAL A 597 -31.24 -26.55 26.52
C VAL A 597 -29.96 -27.38 26.31
N PHE A 598 -28.85 -26.94 26.88
CA PHE A 598 -27.69 -27.79 27.13
C PHE A 598 -27.74 -28.27 28.59
N GLU A 599 -27.47 -29.55 28.83
CA GLU A 599 -27.24 -30.11 30.16
C GLU A 599 -25.77 -30.52 30.27
N VAL A 600 -25.00 -29.83 31.11
CA VAL A 600 -23.62 -30.21 31.43
C VAL A 600 -23.64 -31.06 32.68
N VAL A 601 -23.19 -32.32 32.58
CA VAL A 601 -23.15 -33.30 33.66
C VAL A 601 -21.72 -33.40 34.17
N THR A 602 -21.48 -33.07 35.43
CA THR A 602 -20.16 -33.30 36.05
C THR A 602 -20.15 -34.60 36.84
N SER A 603 -19.38 -35.57 36.36
CA SER A 603 -18.87 -36.67 37.20
C SER A 603 -18.07 -36.07 38.35
N GLN A 604 -18.36 -36.46 39.59
CA GLN A 604 -17.39 -36.29 40.67
C GLN A 604 -16.45 -37.49 40.64
N ASP A 605 -15.31 -37.35 39.95
CA ASP A 605 -14.25 -38.36 40.06
C ASP A 605 -13.87 -38.50 41.53
N ALA A 606 -14.02 -39.71 42.06
CA ALA A 606 -13.70 -40.00 43.44
C ALA A 606 -12.20 -39.71 43.68
N PRO A 607 -11.82 -39.04 44.79
CA PRO A 607 -10.42 -38.81 45.09
C PRO A 607 -9.71 -40.16 45.18
N ASP A 608 -8.62 -40.32 44.43
CA ASP A 608 -7.87 -41.57 44.29
C ASP A 608 -7.77 -42.31 45.63
N CYS A 609 -8.33 -43.51 45.68
CA CYS A 609 -8.19 -44.37 46.86
C CYS A 609 -6.74 -44.82 46.96
N VAL A 610 -5.93 -44.03 47.67
CA VAL A 610 -4.55 -44.37 48.05
C VAL A 610 -4.59 -45.67 48.85
N ILE A 611 -4.34 -46.79 48.18
CA ILE A 611 -4.30 -48.10 48.80
C ILE A 611 -3.01 -48.20 49.61
N ASP A 612 -3.04 -47.75 50.86
CA ASP A 612 -1.96 -48.00 51.81
C ASP A 612 -1.79 -49.50 52.02
N HIS A 613 -0.77 -50.08 51.40
CA HIS A 613 -0.45 -51.51 51.46
C HIS A 613 0.08 -51.97 52.83
N THR A 614 0.22 -51.06 53.82
CA THR A 614 1.04 -51.31 55.02
C THR A 614 0.28 -51.94 56.20
N GLN A 615 -1.06 -52.01 56.20
CA GLN A 615 -1.83 -52.63 57.30
C GLN A 615 -2.93 -53.58 56.82
N GLY A 616 -2.66 -54.89 56.91
CA GLY A 616 -3.64 -55.94 56.65
C GLY A 616 -4.63 -56.13 57.81
N GLN A 617 -5.81 -55.50 57.72
CA GLN A 617 -7.00 -55.91 58.47
C GLN A 617 -8.21 -56.04 57.54
N THR A 618 -8.92 -57.16 57.65
CA THR A 618 -10.19 -57.39 56.95
C THR A 618 -11.30 -56.56 57.57
N VAL A 619 -11.93 -55.69 56.78
CA VAL A 619 -13.20 -55.05 57.12
C VAL A 619 -14.28 -55.59 56.17
N GLU A 620 -15.49 -55.78 56.69
CA GLU A 620 -16.57 -56.49 56.00
C GLU A 620 -17.19 -55.66 54.87
N ALA A 621 -17.61 -56.32 53.79
CA ALA A 621 -18.29 -55.66 52.67
C ALA A 621 -19.70 -55.21 53.10
N LEU A 622 -19.96 -53.90 53.04
CA LEU A 622 -21.29 -53.33 53.20
C LEU A 622 -22.15 -53.56 51.94
N PRO A 623 -23.50 -53.60 52.05
CA PRO A 623 -24.37 -53.93 50.92
C PRO A 623 -24.35 -52.86 49.82
N ALA A 624 -24.53 -53.30 48.56
CA ALA A 624 -24.51 -52.46 47.37
C ALA A 624 -25.83 -51.68 47.13
N GLU A 625 -26.34 -51.01 48.16
CA GLU A 625 -27.52 -50.14 48.09
C GLU A 625 -27.23 -48.82 48.81
N GLN A 626 -27.58 -47.68 48.18
CA GLN A 626 -27.40 -46.28 48.67
C GLN A 626 -26.04 -45.59 48.43
N GLN A 627 -25.27 -45.96 47.40
CA GLN A 627 -24.42 -45.00 46.69
C GLN A 627 -25.17 -44.50 45.44
N GLN A 628 -26.04 -43.51 45.66
CA GLN A 628 -26.65 -42.73 44.59
C GLN A 628 -25.89 -41.41 44.51
N GLU A 629 -24.80 -41.43 43.73
CA GLU A 629 -23.94 -40.27 43.51
C GLU A 629 -24.76 -39.13 42.91
N ALA A 630 -24.59 -37.93 43.47
CA ALA A 630 -25.36 -36.76 43.08
C ALA A 630 -24.71 -36.10 41.86
N GLU A 631 -25.01 -36.63 40.66
CA GLU A 631 -24.67 -35.98 39.39
C GLU A 631 -25.16 -34.52 39.42
N GLU A 632 -24.24 -33.57 39.46
CA GLU A 632 -24.58 -32.15 39.40
C GLU A 632 -24.77 -31.75 37.93
N VAL A 633 -26.02 -31.46 37.57
CA VAL A 633 -26.43 -31.14 36.19
C VAL A 633 -26.68 -29.65 36.05
N CYS A 634 -25.80 -28.95 35.34
CA CYS A 634 -25.93 -27.54 35.04
C CYS A 634 -26.68 -27.32 33.72
N SER A 635 -27.81 -26.62 33.74
CA SER A 635 -28.63 -26.35 32.55
C SER A 635 -28.37 -24.95 31.96
N ILE A 636 -27.97 -24.88 30.69
CA ILE A 636 -27.77 -23.62 29.95
C ILE A 636 -28.85 -23.49 28.86
N GLN A 637 -29.64 -22.42 28.92
CA GLN A 637 -30.69 -22.13 27.93
C GLN A 637 -30.09 -21.46 26.68
N ALA A 638 -30.54 -21.85 25.48
CA ALA A 638 -29.99 -21.33 24.22
C ALA A 638 -31.01 -21.32 23.06
N HIS A 639 -30.59 -20.75 21.92
CA HIS A 639 -31.35 -20.58 20.68
C HIS A 639 -30.76 -21.46 19.57
N ARG A 640 -31.56 -22.39 19.04
CA ARG A 640 -31.15 -23.40 18.05
C ARG A 640 -30.58 -22.77 16.78
N VAL A 641 -31.16 -21.66 16.33
CA VAL A 641 -30.72 -20.96 15.11
C VAL A 641 -29.33 -20.33 15.25
N ILE A 642 -29.01 -19.70 16.38
CA ILE A 642 -27.69 -19.07 16.60
C ILE A 642 -26.63 -20.15 16.83
N VAL A 643 -26.96 -21.18 17.62
CA VAL A 643 -26.07 -22.31 17.88
C VAL A 643 -25.73 -23.07 16.58
N ALA A 644 -26.71 -23.34 15.73
CA ALA A 644 -26.50 -24.00 14.43
C ALA A 644 -25.79 -23.09 13.40
N ALA A 645 -25.98 -21.76 13.45
CA ALA A 645 -25.26 -20.84 12.57
C ALA A 645 -23.77 -20.67 12.89
N ARG A 646 -23.31 -21.18 14.05
CA ARG A 646 -21.97 -20.94 14.59
C ARG A 646 -21.19 -22.22 14.94
N CYS A 647 -21.81 -23.39 14.85
CA CYS A 647 -21.20 -24.69 15.13
C CYS A 647 -21.82 -25.76 14.23
N ASP A 648 -21.02 -26.32 13.31
CA ASP A 648 -21.49 -27.28 12.31
C ASP A 648 -21.77 -28.67 12.90
N TRP A 649 -21.16 -29.00 14.03
CA TRP A 649 -21.53 -30.16 14.83
C TRP A 649 -22.95 -30.02 15.40
N PHE A 650 -23.25 -28.88 16.05
CA PHE A 650 -24.61 -28.63 16.57
C PHE A 650 -25.64 -28.43 15.45
N ARG A 651 -25.27 -27.82 14.31
CA ARG A 651 -26.14 -27.73 13.11
C ARG A 651 -26.61 -29.12 12.68
N ARG A 652 -25.68 -30.08 12.54
CA ARG A 652 -26.00 -31.47 12.21
C ARG A 652 -26.81 -32.16 13.32
N ALA A 653 -26.42 -32.02 14.59
CA ALA A 653 -27.15 -32.63 15.71
C ALA A 653 -28.62 -32.19 15.79
N LEU A 654 -28.88 -30.88 15.70
CA LEU A 654 -30.22 -30.27 15.80
C LEU A 654 -31.10 -30.46 14.55
N LEU A 655 -30.53 -30.92 13.44
CA LEU A 655 -31.22 -31.26 12.18
C LEU A 655 -31.30 -32.77 11.89
N SER A 656 -30.58 -33.60 12.64
CA SER A 656 -30.44 -35.04 12.43
C SER A 656 -31.73 -35.86 12.49
N GLY A 657 -32.77 -35.34 13.16
CA GLY A 657 -33.96 -36.11 13.55
C GLY A 657 -33.71 -37.12 14.68
N MET A 658 -32.51 -37.11 15.29
CA MET A 658 -32.18 -37.89 16.48
C MET A 658 -32.72 -37.21 17.75
N ARG A 659 -32.41 -37.79 18.92
CA ARG A 659 -32.95 -37.36 20.21
C ARG A 659 -32.69 -35.87 20.49
N GLU A 660 -31.52 -35.39 20.12
CA GLU A 660 -31.04 -34.02 20.30
C GLU A 660 -31.94 -33.01 19.58
N ALA A 661 -32.43 -33.38 18.39
CA ALA A 661 -33.34 -32.57 17.59
C ALA A 661 -34.81 -32.65 18.10
N ILE A 662 -35.22 -33.79 18.67
CA ILE A 662 -36.58 -34.05 19.17
C ILE A 662 -36.78 -33.43 20.55
N ASP A 663 -35.93 -33.79 21.52
CA ASP A 663 -35.96 -33.29 22.90
C ASP A 663 -35.50 -31.82 22.96
N ARG A 664 -34.90 -31.30 21.87
CA ARG A 664 -34.24 -29.97 21.77
C ARG A 664 -33.18 -29.77 22.86
N LYS A 665 -32.48 -30.86 23.17
CA LYS A 665 -31.61 -30.97 24.34
C LYS A 665 -30.33 -31.69 23.98
N ILE A 666 -29.19 -31.10 24.32
CA ILE A 666 -27.87 -31.70 24.11
C ILE A 666 -27.22 -31.90 25.47
N VAL A 667 -26.81 -33.12 25.76
CA VAL A 667 -26.12 -33.48 27.01
C VAL A 667 -24.62 -33.46 26.76
N ILE A 668 -23.87 -32.85 27.69
CA ILE A 668 -22.42 -32.65 27.64
C ILE A 668 -21.83 -33.35 28.86
N HIS A 669 -21.00 -34.38 28.63
CA HIS A 669 -20.33 -35.13 29.70
C HIS A 669 -18.85 -34.74 29.86
N ASP A 670 -18.24 -34.19 28.81
CA ASP A 670 -16.79 -34.09 28.67
C ASP A 670 -16.28 -32.63 28.72
N ALA A 671 -16.90 -31.80 29.56
CA ALA A 671 -16.51 -30.42 29.81
C ALA A 671 -17.05 -29.91 31.15
N SER A 672 -16.31 -29.03 31.84
CA SER A 672 -16.85 -28.38 33.05
C SER A 672 -17.93 -27.33 32.69
N PRO A 673 -18.91 -27.06 33.57
CA PRO A 673 -19.97 -26.06 33.31
C PRO A 673 -19.43 -24.66 33.03
N PHE A 674 -18.30 -24.29 33.64
CA PHE A 674 -17.60 -23.04 33.35
C PHE A 674 -17.04 -23.04 31.92
N LEU A 675 -16.26 -24.06 31.55
CA LEU A 675 -15.63 -24.16 30.23
C LEU A 675 -16.67 -24.21 29.10
N PHE A 676 -17.73 -25.00 29.28
CA PHE A 676 -18.81 -25.09 28.30
C PHE A 676 -19.66 -23.81 28.23
N SER A 677 -19.83 -23.09 29.36
CA SER A 677 -20.41 -21.75 29.34
C SER A 677 -19.55 -20.78 28.53
N THR A 678 -18.22 -20.78 28.70
CA THR A 678 -17.28 -19.98 27.88
C THR A 678 -17.37 -20.34 26.39
N PHE A 679 -17.47 -21.63 26.06
CA PHE A 679 -17.71 -22.10 24.69
C PHE A 679 -19.02 -21.56 24.09
N VAL A 680 -20.14 -21.68 24.80
CA VAL A 680 -21.44 -21.16 24.33
C VAL A 680 -21.42 -19.63 24.25
N ASN A 681 -20.80 -18.93 25.20
CA ASN A 681 -20.60 -17.48 25.12
C ASN A 681 -19.83 -17.09 23.84
N TYR A 682 -18.76 -17.83 23.47
CA TYR A 682 -18.03 -17.58 22.22
C TYR A 682 -18.91 -17.74 20.96
N LEU A 683 -19.85 -18.70 20.92
CA LEU A 683 -20.77 -18.82 19.78
C LEU A 683 -21.64 -17.55 19.61
N TYR A 684 -21.99 -16.87 20.70
CA TYR A 684 -22.82 -15.66 20.68
C TYR A 684 -22.02 -14.35 20.63
N SER A 685 -20.77 -14.32 21.08
CA SER A 685 -19.92 -13.14 21.11
C SER A 685 -18.89 -13.07 19.97
N GLY A 686 -18.46 -14.21 19.42
CA GLY A 686 -17.31 -14.34 18.52
C GLY A 686 -15.96 -13.91 19.11
N GLN A 687 -15.89 -13.73 20.44
CA GLN A 687 -14.76 -13.16 21.19
C GLN A 687 -14.35 -14.10 22.33
N LEU A 688 -13.05 -14.30 22.51
CA LEU A 688 -12.49 -15.06 23.63
C LEU A 688 -11.53 -14.18 24.46
N GLU A 689 -11.78 -14.09 25.77
CA GLU A 689 -10.90 -13.42 26.73
C GLU A 689 -9.85 -14.42 27.27
N THR A 690 -8.77 -14.64 26.50
CA THR A 690 -7.73 -15.64 26.84
C THR A 690 -7.03 -15.40 28.19
N LYS A 691 -7.21 -14.22 28.79
CA LYS A 691 -6.53 -13.78 30.02
C LYS A 691 -7.22 -14.24 31.31
N GLU A 692 -8.50 -14.60 31.24
CA GLU A 692 -9.26 -15.11 32.40
C GLU A 692 -9.15 -16.64 32.55
N LEU A 693 -8.49 -17.31 31.60
CA LEU A 693 -8.37 -18.76 31.53
C LEU A 693 -6.96 -19.23 31.93
N SER A 694 -6.87 -20.37 32.63
CA SER A 694 -5.57 -21.04 32.84
C SER A 694 -5.05 -21.68 31.55
N VAL A 695 -3.78 -22.10 31.54
CA VAL A 695 -3.19 -22.87 30.43
C VAL A 695 -4.00 -24.14 30.17
N ASP A 696 -4.40 -24.85 31.23
CA ASP A 696 -5.22 -26.07 31.17
C ASP A 696 -6.61 -25.76 30.60
N GLN A 697 -7.24 -24.67 31.02
CA GLN A 697 -8.54 -24.24 30.47
C GLN A 697 -8.45 -23.81 29.00
N LEU A 698 -7.33 -23.24 28.56
CA LEU A 698 -7.08 -22.94 27.14
C LEU A 698 -6.85 -24.23 26.34
N ALA A 699 -6.16 -25.22 26.91
CA ALA A 699 -5.96 -26.54 26.32
C ALA A 699 -7.28 -27.32 26.19
N ASP A 700 -8.07 -27.39 27.26
CA ASP A 700 -9.40 -28.01 27.27
C ASP A 700 -10.36 -27.32 26.31
N LEU A 701 -10.35 -25.98 26.25
CA LEU A 701 -11.20 -25.23 25.31
C LEU A 701 -10.76 -25.46 23.85
N MET A 702 -9.46 -25.64 23.60
CA MET A 702 -8.94 -26.02 22.29
C MET A 702 -9.46 -27.41 21.88
N LEU A 703 -9.33 -28.42 22.76
CA LEU A 703 -9.88 -29.76 22.57
C LEU A 703 -11.40 -29.74 22.33
N LEU A 704 -12.14 -28.97 23.14
CA LEU A 704 -13.59 -28.80 23.03
C LEU A 704 -13.98 -28.16 21.68
N SER A 705 -13.18 -27.21 21.20
CA SER A 705 -13.39 -26.55 19.91
C SER A 705 -13.03 -27.39 18.69
N ASP A 706 -12.03 -28.27 18.78
CA ASP A 706 -11.75 -29.28 17.75
C ASP A 706 -12.91 -30.28 17.66
N ARG A 707 -13.34 -30.82 18.81
CA ARG A 707 -14.43 -31.79 18.92
C ARG A 707 -15.78 -31.30 18.38
N TYR A 708 -16.08 -30.01 18.54
CA TYR A 708 -17.30 -29.39 18.02
C TYR A 708 -17.11 -28.64 16.69
N GLU A 709 -15.96 -28.79 16.03
CA GLU A 709 -15.66 -28.23 14.70
C GLU A 709 -15.79 -26.68 14.64
N VAL A 710 -15.26 -25.99 15.67
CA VAL A 710 -15.23 -24.52 15.78
C VAL A 710 -13.79 -24.02 15.61
N ASP A 711 -13.26 -24.13 14.39
CA ASP A 711 -11.86 -23.77 14.05
C ASP A 711 -11.45 -22.35 14.47
N SER A 712 -12.37 -21.38 14.49
CA SER A 712 -12.05 -20.01 14.91
C SER A 712 -11.81 -19.88 16.42
N LEU A 713 -12.46 -20.74 17.23
CA LEU A 713 -12.21 -20.83 18.67
C LEU A 713 -10.91 -21.62 18.93
N LYS A 714 -10.67 -22.66 18.15
CA LYS A 714 -9.42 -23.44 18.19
C LYS A 714 -8.20 -22.55 17.95
N GLN A 715 -8.22 -21.77 16.87
CA GLN A 715 -7.17 -20.80 16.54
C GLN A 715 -7.06 -19.65 17.56
N ALA A 716 -8.13 -19.33 18.27
CA ALA A 716 -8.13 -18.38 19.40
C ALA A 716 -7.38 -18.96 20.61
N CYS A 717 -7.64 -20.21 20.96
CA CYS A 717 -6.91 -20.94 22.01
C CYS A 717 -5.44 -21.16 21.63
N GLU A 718 -5.12 -21.52 20.38
CA GLU A 718 -3.73 -21.64 19.89
C GLU A 718 -2.93 -20.34 20.09
N GLN A 719 -3.54 -19.18 19.83
CA GLN A 719 -2.92 -17.86 20.04
C GLN A 719 -2.75 -17.51 21.53
N GLY A 720 -3.63 -18.01 22.40
CA GLY A 720 -3.46 -17.94 23.85
C GLY A 720 -2.27 -18.79 24.31
N LEU A 721 -2.32 -20.09 24.05
CA LEU A 721 -1.28 -21.07 24.42
C LEU A 721 0.11 -20.69 23.89
N LYS A 722 0.20 -20.11 22.69
CA LYS A 722 1.45 -19.59 22.12
C LYS A 722 2.21 -18.61 23.03
N ARG A 723 1.52 -17.85 23.90
CA ARG A 723 2.16 -16.92 24.85
C ARG A 723 2.83 -17.61 26.04
N HIS A 724 2.50 -18.89 26.27
CA HIS A 724 2.98 -19.68 27.40
C HIS A 724 4.09 -20.67 27.00
N ILE A 725 4.57 -20.64 25.75
CA ILE A 725 5.67 -21.50 25.28
C ILE A 725 6.97 -21.10 25.99
N ASP A 726 7.48 -22.02 26.81
CA ASP A 726 8.78 -21.97 27.48
C ASP A 726 9.52 -23.31 27.34
N GLU A 727 10.68 -23.45 27.99
CA GLU A 727 11.56 -24.63 27.85
C GLU A 727 10.90 -25.92 28.36
N ASP A 728 10.08 -25.84 29.42
CA ASP A 728 9.38 -26.99 30.01
C ASP A 728 8.11 -27.38 29.22
N SER A 729 7.35 -26.39 28.72
CA SER A 729 6.04 -26.60 28.09
C SER A 729 6.08 -26.84 26.57
N VAL A 730 7.14 -26.42 25.87
CA VAL A 730 7.15 -26.41 24.39
C VAL A 730 6.93 -27.80 23.76
N LEU A 731 7.45 -28.86 24.38
CA LEU A 731 7.31 -30.23 23.85
C LEU A 731 5.89 -30.78 24.06
N TYR A 732 5.28 -30.47 25.21
CA TYR A 732 3.86 -30.78 25.48
C TYR A 732 2.95 -30.05 24.46
N PHE A 733 3.13 -28.74 24.27
CA PHE A 733 2.38 -27.98 23.28
C PHE A 733 2.64 -28.41 21.83
N LEU A 734 3.85 -28.91 21.51
CA LEU A 734 4.13 -29.50 20.20
C LEU A 734 3.36 -30.81 19.98
N SER A 735 3.31 -31.67 20.99
CA SER A 735 2.54 -32.92 20.97
C SER A 735 1.04 -32.65 20.78
N MET A 736 0.48 -31.71 21.55
CA MET A 736 -0.89 -31.20 21.33
C MET A 736 -1.08 -30.63 19.91
N GLY A 737 -0.09 -29.88 19.41
CA GLY A 737 -0.08 -29.28 18.08
C GLY A 737 -0.11 -30.29 16.93
N ASP A 738 0.48 -31.48 17.13
CA ASP A 738 0.35 -32.62 16.22
C ASP A 738 -1.01 -33.30 16.38
N GLN A 739 -1.35 -33.72 17.62
CA GLN A 739 -2.55 -34.49 17.95
C GLN A 739 -3.84 -33.81 17.47
N PHE A 740 -3.98 -32.51 17.70
CA PHE A 740 -5.16 -31.73 17.31
C PHE A 740 -4.97 -30.97 16.00
N ASN A 741 -3.89 -31.21 15.23
CA ASN A 741 -3.61 -30.49 13.97
C ASN A 741 -3.68 -28.95 14.15
N ALA A 742 -3.16 -28.48 15.29
CA ALA A 742 -3.19 -27.09 15.73
C ALA A 742 -1.94 -26.36 15.19
N LYS A 743 -2.07 -25.87 13.95
CA LYS A 743 -0.95 -25.48 13.08
C LYS A 743 -0.21 -24.23 13.55
N LEU A 744 -0.92 -23.26 14.12
CA LEU A 744 -0.31 -22.04 14.65
C LEU A 744 0.55 -22.39 15.86
N LEU A 745 0.01 -23.19 16.80
CA LEU A 745 0.72 -23.66 17.98
C LEU A 745 1.93 -24.53 17.61
N ARG A 746 1.74 -25.56 16.77
CA ARG A 746 2.84 -26.42 16.28
C ARG A 746 3.96 -25.59 15.64
N SER A 747 3.61 -24.65 14.76
CA SER A 747 4.61 -23.81 14.09
C SER A 747 5.37 -22.89 15.06
N ALA A 748 4.73 -22.43 16.13
CA ALA A 748 5.40 -21.66 17.17
C ALA A 748 6.39 -22.51 17.98
N CYS A 749 5.98 -23.73 18.39
CA CYS A 749 6.85 -24.66 19.09
C CYS A 749 8.07 -25.08 18.25
N LEU A 750 7.88 -25.45 16.99
CA LEU A 750 9.00 -25.80 16.08
C LEU A 750 9.96 -24.63 15.87
N ASN A 751 9.45 -23.39 15.77
CA ASN A 751 10.30 -22.21 15.70
C ASN A 751 11.09 -22.00 17.00
N PHE A 752 10.47 -22.18 18.18
CA PHE A 752 11.14 -22.07 19.48
C PHE A 752 12.28 -23.10 19.64
N ILE A 753 12.01 -24.37 19.31
CA ILE A 753 13.02 -25.45 19.34
C ILE A 753 14.16 -25.18 18.34
N SER A 754 13.89 -24.58 17.18
CA SER A 754 14.95 -24.23 16.23
C SER A 754 15.87 -23.08 16.68
N LEU A 755 15.44 -22.30 17.69
CA LEU A 755 16.26 -21.28 18.36
C LEU A 755 16.98 -21.84 19.60
N ASN A 756 16.35 -22.80 20.28
CA ASN A 756 16.80 -23.40 21.55
C ASN A 756 17.05 -24.91 21.36
N PRO A 757 18.17 -25.33 20.74
CA PRO A 757 18.41 -26.73 20.36
C PRO A 757 18.63 -27.66 21.56
N ASP A 758 19.05 -27.10 22.70
CA ASP A 758 19.36 -27.84 23.94
C ASP A 758 18.14 -28.60 24.50
N ILE A 759 16.92 -28.22 24.08
CA ILE A 759 15.66 -28.88 24.42
C ILE A 759 15.61 -30.33 23.89
N MET A 760 16.38 -30.66 22.84
CA MET A 760 16.51 -32.04 22.32
C MET A 760 17.23 -32.98 23.29
N ASP A 761 17.98 -32.47 24.27
CA ASP A 761 18.70 -33.27 25.27
C ASP A 761 17.84 -33.54 26.53
N SER A 762 16.54 -33.19 26.51
CA SER A 762 15.59 -33.39 27.63
C SER A 762 14.91 -34.76 27.59
N GLU A 763 14.59 -35.31 28.77
CA GLU A 763 13.87 -36.61 28.88
C GLU A 763 12.50 -36.58 28.18
N LEU A 764 11.82 -35.42 28.21
CA LEU A 764 10.55 -35.16 27.52
C LEU A 764 10.65 -35.24 25.99
N PHE A 765 11.85 -35.14 25.40
CA PHE A 765 12.04 -35.33 23.96
C PHE A 765 11.91 -36.81 23.56
N GLU A 766 12.33 -37.75 24.41
CA GLU A 766 12.21 -39.19 24.14
C GLU A 766 10.74 -39.67 24.16
N GLU A 767 9.85 -38.97 24.87
CA GLU A 767 8.41 -39.26 24.94
C GLU A 767 7.63 -38.85 23.68
N LEU A 768 8.21 -38.01 22.80
CA LEU A 768 7.54 -37.53 21.58
C LEU A 768 7.31 -38.66 20.55
N PRO A 769 6.23 -38.61 19.76
CA PRO A 769 6.06 -39.47 18.58
C PRO A 769 7.28 -39.43 17.64
N GLN A 770 7.71 -40.59 17.13
CA GLN A 770 8.92 -40.73 16.31
C GLN A 770 8.93 -39.82 15.07
N ASN A 771 7.77 -39.56 14.46
CA ASN A 771 7.61 -38.61 13.36
C ASN A 771 8.00 -37.18 13.73
N LEU A 772 7.72 -36.75 14.97
CA LEU A 772 8.11 -35.42 15.46
C LEU A 772 9.60 -35.38 15.82
N GLN A 773 10.13 -36.44 16.46
CA GLN A 773 11.57 -36.55 16.71
C GLN A 773 12.38 -36.46 15.41
N GLU A 774 11.97 -37.18 14.36
CA GLU A 774 12.60 -37.11 13.04
C GLU A 774 12.47 -35.71 12.40
N GLU A 775 11.29 -35.08 12.43
CA GLU A 775 11.06 -33.72 11.89
C GLU A 775 11.97 -32.68 12.56
N ILE A 776 12.05 -32.69 13.90
CA ILE A 776 12.90 -31.78 14.69
C ILE A 776 14.38 -32.03 14.37
N VAL A 777 14.83 -33.29 14.38
CA VAL A 777 16.23 -33.67 14.12
C VAL A 777 16.66 -33.37 12.68
N ILE A 778 15.72 -33.31 11.72
CA ILE A 778 15.96 -32.84 10.35
C ILE A 778 15.98 -31.31 10.28
N GLY A 779 15.08 -30.62 10.99
CA GLY A 779 14.96 -29.16 10.99
C GLY A 779 16.10 -28.42 11.70
N VAL A 780 16.57 -28.94 12.84
CA VAL A 780 17.63 -28.32 13.66
C VAL A 780 19.04 -28.53 13.06
N LYS A 781 19.24 -29.55 12.21
CA LYS A 781 20.52 -29.77 11.53
C LYS A 781 20.75 -28.71 10.45
N PRO A 782 21.81 -27.86 10.56
CA PRO A 782 22.01 -26.77 9.61
C PRO A 782 22.32 -27.31 8.21
N ARG A 783 21.65 -26.75 7.19
CA ARG A 783 21.91 -27.01 5.76
C ARG A 783 23.30 -26.53 5.31
N LYS A 784 24.35 -27.23 5.75
CA LYS A 784 25.73 -27.03 5.32
C LYS A 784 26.06 -28.00 4.18
N TYR A 785 26.04 -27.48 2.96
CA TYR A 785 26.48 -28.10 1.70
C TYR A 785 25.75 -29.38 1.26
N GLN A 786 24.95 -29.27 0.19
CA GLN A 786 24.72 -30.37 -0.74
C GLN A 786 25.12 -29.93 -2.15
N THR A 787 26.37 -30.21 -2.50
CA THR A 787 26.90 -30.05 -3.86
C THR A 787 27.66 -31.32 -4.25
N THR A 788 27.00 -32.19 -5.03
CA THR A 788 27.60 -33.28 -5.83
C THR A 788 28.27 -34.44 -5.03
N GLU A 789 28.50 -35.65 -5.56
CA GLU A 789 28.39 -36.15 -6.94
C GLU A 789 28.20 -37.69 -7.00
N LYS A 790 28.10 -38.25 -8.23
CA LYS A 790 28.34 -39.64 -8.73
C LYS A 790 27.10 -40.43 -9.12
N LEU A 791 26.94 -41.01 -10.32
CA LEU A 791 27.62 -41.05 -11.67
C LEU A 791 26.49 -41.47 -12.68
N LEU A 792 26.49 -41.44 -14.03
CA LEU A 792 27.28 -41.03 -15.23
C LEU A 792 26.31 -41.26 -16.46
N PRO A 793 26.69 -41.22 -17.77
CA PRO A 793 27.74 -40.52 -18.52
C PRO A 793 27.21 -39.76 -19.78
N PHE A 794 28.12 -39.15 -20.57
CA PHE A 794 27.97 -38.65 -21.97
C PHE A 794 27.18 -37.32 -22.17
N LEU A 795 27.63 -36.34 -22.98
CA LEU A 795 28.77 -36.21 -23.92
C LEU A 795 29.30 -34.74 -23.99
N GLU A 796 30.62 -34.61 -24.16
CA GLU A 796 31.42 -33.56 -24.83
C GLU A 796 31.33 -32.04 -24.52
N CYS A 797 32.53 -31.44 -24.42
CA CYS A 797 32.92 -30.03 -24.25
C CYS A 797 32.87 -29.24 -25.61
N PRO A 798 32.96 -27.88 -25.69
CA PRO A 798 33.85 -27.03 -24.86
C PRO A 798 33.37 -25.61 -24.45
N SER A 799 34.22 -24.95 -23.67
CA SER A 799 34.20 -23.52 -23.31
C SER A 799 34.99 -22.67 -24.36
N PRO A 800 35.08 -21.31 -24.32
CA PRO A 800 35.63 -20.54 -23.19
C PRO A 800 34.98 -19.16 -22.92
N GLU A 801 35.67 -18.38 -22.05
CA GLU A 801 35.61 -16.91 -21.84
C GLU A 801 34.48 -16.30 -21.00
N THR A 802 34.89 -15.86 -19.80
CA THR A 802 34.19 -14.89 -18.94
C THR A 802 34.39 -13.46 -19.44
N PRO A 803 33.47 -12.55 -19.09
CA PRO A 803 33.92 -11.29 -18.50
C PRO A 803 33.22 -10.93 -17.18
N THR A 804 33.96 -10.16 -16.40
CA THR A 804 33.63 -9.49 -15.13
C THR A 804 32.21 -8.93 -15.00
N SER A 805 31.62 -9.14 -13.82
CA SER A 805 30.42 -8.47 -13.35
C SER A 805 30.57 -6.94 -13.29
N VAL A 806 29.62 -6.20 -13.86
CA VAL A 806 29.44 -4.77 -13.64
C VAL A 806 28.17 -4.51 -12.82
N SER A 807 28.34 -4.00 -11.60
CA SER A 807 27.26 -3.65 -10.69
C SER A 807 26.86 -2.18 -10.86
N SER A 808 26.06 -1.88 -11.89
CA SER A 808 25.60 -0.51 -12.20
C SER A 808 24.08 -0.29 -12.03
N SER A 809 23.26 -1.34 -11.98
CA SER A 809 21.78 -1.21 -12.03
C SER A 809 21.09 -0.60 -10.79
N LEU A 810 21.85 -0.10 -9.80
CA LEU A 810 21.33 0.54 -8.59
C LEU A 810 21.52 2.06 -8.64
N ALA A 811 22.63 2.54 -9.18
CA ALA A 811 22.92 3.97 -9.30
C ALA A 811 21.87 4.70 -10.16
N ASP A 812 21.37 4.09 -11.23
CA ASP A 812 20.30 4.67 -12.07
C ASP A 812 18.95 4.80 -11.32
N ILE A 813 18.69 3.95 -10.32
CA ILE A 813 17.51 4.04 -9.44
C ILE A 813 17.75 5.08 -8.33
N GLU A 814 18.95 5.10 -7.76
CA GLU A 814 19.40 6.17 -6.85
C GLU A 814 19.42 7.54 -7.55
N GLU A 815 19.64 7.63 -8.87
CA GLU A 815 19.53 8.87 -9.65
C GLU A 815 18.06 9.29 -9.82
N MET A 816 17.15 8.34 -10.03
CA MET A 816 15.71 8.63 -10.03
C MET A 816 15.23 9.09 -8.63
N ALA A 817 15.79 8.52 -7.56
CA ALA A 817 15.55 8.96 -6.19
C ALA A 817 16.27 10.28 -5.83
N SER A 818 17.43 10.59 -6.41
CA SER A 818 18.18 11.83 -6.13
C SER A 818 17.54 13.04 -6.81
N ASN A 819 16.90 12.84 -7.97
CA ASN A 819 15.99 13.81 -8.56
C ASN A 819 14.73 14.06 -7.71
N ILE A 820 14.39 13.16 -6.77
CA ILE A 820 13.37 13.38 -5.73
C ILE A 820 13.98 14.08 -4.50
N HIS A 821 15.27 13.86 -4.18
CA HIS A 821 16.07 14.56 -3.14
C HIS A 821 16.52 15.98 -3.54
N ILE A 822 15.62 16.80 -4.09
CA ILE A 822 15.86 18.25 -4.18
C ILE A 822 15.61 18.88 -2.79
N ASN A 823 16.53 18.62 -1.84
CA ASN A 823 16.83 19.43 -0.64
C ASN A 823 17.87 18.74 0.27
N SER A 824 19.18 18.99 0.06
CA SER A 824 20.19 19.02 1.15
C SER A 824 21.61 19.38 0.66
N ARG A 825 21.98 20.66 0.72
CA ARG A 825 23.35 21.13 1.05
C ARG A 825 23.45 22.66 1.15
N GLN A 826 24.35 23.12 2.02
CA GLN A 826 24.64 24.52 2.40
C GLN A 826 23.51 25.16 3.25
N VAL A 827 23.78 25.97 4.29
CA VAL A 827 25.01 26.70 4.69
C VAL A 827 25.37 26.43 6.18
N GLU A 828 26.56 26.90 6.60
CA GLU A 828 27.14 26.98 7.97
C GLU A 828 28.05 25.80 8.39
N ALA A 829 29.30 26.00 8.85
CA ALA A 829 30.22 27.14 8.77
C ALA A 829 31.70 26.66 8.96
N SER A 830 32.69 27.46 8.51
CA SER A 830 34.16 27.43 8.82
C SER A 830 34.78 26.17 9.48
N ASP A 831 35.84 25.53 8.96
CA ASP A 831 37.07 26.15 8.43
C ASP A 831 37.97 25.17 7.60
N SER A 832 38.93 25.74 6.86
CA SER A 832 40.16 25.12 6.30
C SER A 832 40.15 24.08 5.14
N SER A 833 41.10 24.28 4.21
CA SER A 833 41.76 23.32 3.28
C SER A 833 40.97 22.23 2.52
N SER A 834 40.73 22.51 1.22
CA SER A 834 41.12 21.73 0.01
C SER A 834 41.14 20.19 -0.03
N LEU A 835 40.79 19.65 -1.22
CA LEU A 835 40.57 18.24 -1.62
C LEU A 835 39.12 17.78 -1.34
N GLU A 836 38.40 17.07 -2.22
CA GLU A 836 38.75 16.50 -3.54
C GLU A 836 37.50 16.43 -4.48
N GLU A 837 37.74 16.10 -5.77
CA GLU A 837 36.82 15.72 -6.87
C GLU A 837 36.79 16.65 -8.12
N LEU A 838 36.68 16.03 -9.30
CA LEU A 838 37.13 16.55 -10.59
C LEU A 838 36.09 16.41 -11.74
N PRO A 839 35.89 17.45 -12.55
CA PRO A 839 35.44 17.34 -13.93
C PRO A 839 36.62 17.57 -14.90
N LEU A 840 37.03 16.51 -15.62
CA LEU A 840 38.22 16.42 -16.49
C LEU A 840 38.32 17.41 -17.68
N THR A 841 37.49 18.45 -17.73
CA THR A 841 37.48 19.48 -18.78
C THR A 841 37.95 20.86 -18.32
N GLN A 842 38.08 21.12 -17.01
CA GLN A 842 38.60 22.41 -16.51
C GLN A 842 40.14 22.48 -16.46
N ASP A 843 40.82 21.35 -16.30
CA ASP A 843 42.27 21.34 -16.07
C ASP A 843 43.09 21.74 -17.29
N SER A 844 42.65 21.44 -18.51
CA SER A 844 43.37 21.85 -19.73
C SER A 844 43.38 23.38 -19.90
N ALA A 845 42.27 24.05 -19.60
CA ALA A 845 42.17 25.52 -19.65
C ALA A 845 43.01 26.19 -18.55
N ARG A 846 43.06 25.59 -17.35
CA ARG A 846 43.93 26.05 -16.26
C ARG A 846 45.41 25.83 -16.56
N LEU A 847 45.78 24.67 -17.11
CA LEU A 847 47.14 24.36 -17.51
C LEU A 847 47.63 25.31 -18.60
N GLU A 848 46.86 25.54 -19.68
CA GLU A 848 47.24 26.51 -20.72
C GLU A 848 47.38 27.94 -20.17
N SER A 849 46.48 28.39 -19.28
CA SER A 849 46.60 29.69 -18.62
C SER A 849 47.89 29.81 -17.78
N CYS A 850 48.29 28.73 -17.11
CA CYS A 850 49.53 28.68 -16.33
C CYS A 850 50.79 28.63 -17.23
N LEU A 851 50.75 27.86 -18.32
CA LEU A 851 51.82 27.79 -19.32
C LEU A 851 52.06 29.14 -20.02
N VAL A 852 51.00 29.90 -20.29
CA VAL A 852 51.11 31.28 -20.83
C VAL A 852 51.81 32.18 -19.81
N GLN A 853 51.37 32.19 -18.55
CA GLN A 853 51.99 33.03 -17.51
C GLN A 853 53.46 32.66 -17.23
N LEU A 854 53.81 31.37 -17.25
CA LEU A 854 55.20 30.93 -17.11
C LEU A 854 56.04 31.27 -18.34
N ARG A 855 55.47 31.23 -19.55
CA ARG A 855 56.16 31.67 -20.78
C ARG A 855 56.45 33.18 -20.77
N ASP A 856 55.56 34.01 -20.23
CA ASP A 856 55.81 35.45 -20.05
C ASP A 856 56.95 35.73 -19.06
N ILE A 857 57.20 34.84 -18.09
CA ILE A 857 58.25 34.97 -17.07
C ILE A 857 59.60 34.40 -17.55
N VAL A 858 59.58 33.25 -18.24
CA VAL A 858 60.79 32.49 -18.62
C VAL A 858 61.28 32.84 -20.04
N GLY A 859 60.40 33.39 -20.89
CA GLY A 859 60.71 33.80 -22.25
C GLY A 859 60.56 32.69 -23.30
N GLU A 860 60.47 33.09 -24.58
CA GLU A 860 60.06 32.20 -25.68
C GLU A 860 61.04 31.04 -26.01
N GLN A 861 62.26 31.04 -25.46
CA GLN A 861 63.28 30.05 -25.82
C GLN A 861 63.15 28.68 -25.11
N VAL A 862 62.24 28.53 -24.14
CA VAL A 862 61.97 27.25 -23.46
C VAL A 862 60.80 26.53 -24.12
N SER A 863 60.90 25.20 -24.27
CA SER A 863 59.89 24.39 -24.93
C SER A 863 58.62 24.22 -24.07
N ARG A 864 57.49 23.96 -24.73
CA ARG A 864 56.21 23.69 -24.03
C ARG A 864 56.28 22.41 -23.19
N GLU A 865 57.13 21.45 -23.56
CA GLU A 865 57.30 20.18 -22.85
C GLU A 865 58.05 20.37 -21.53
N GLU A 866 59.12 21.18 -21.52
CA GLU A 866 59.84 21.58 -20.29
C GLU A 866 58.96 22.42 -19.36
N LEU A 867 58.15 23.34 -19.90
CA LEU A 867 57.20 24.14 -19.11
C LEU A 867 56.09 23.28 -18.49
N VAL A 868 55.57 22.26 -19.20
CA VAL A 868 54.62 21.29 -18.64
C VAL A 868 55.27 20.46 -17.54
N GLN A 869 56.53 20.02 -17.71
CA GLN A 869 57.27 19.33 -16.65
C GLN A 869 57.43 20.21 -15.40
N ALA A 870 57.81 21.49 -15.57
CA ALA A 870 57.92 22.43 -14.47
C ALA A 870 56.58 22.63 -13.73
N CYS A 871 55.47 22.81 -14.45
CA CYS A 871 54.12 22.85 -13.86
C CYS A 871 53.84 21.59 -13.03
N SER A 872 54.10 20.40 -13.57
CA SER A 872 53.83 19.12 -12.89
C SER A 872 54.66 18.89 -11.64
N PHE A 873 55.86 19.48 -11.56
CA PHE A 873 56.73 19.40 -10.38
C PHE A 873 56.27 20.36 -9.27
N ILE A 874 55.62 21.47 -9.64
CA ILE A 874 55.09 22.48 -8.72
C ILE A 874 53.73 22.07 -8.12
N THR A 875 52.94 21.21 -8.79
CA THR A 875 51.68 20.67 -8.24
C THR A 875 51.83 19.42 -7.35
N LEU A 876 53.06 18.95 -7.12
CA LEU A 876 53.35 17.73 -6.36
C LEU A 876 54.08 18.00 -5.02
N HIS A 877 54.21 19.26 -4.60
CA HIS A 877 55.09 19.64 -3.49
C HIS A 877 54.61 20.84 -2.65
#